data_AF-A0A0Q5DEP9-F1
#
_entry.id   AF-A0A0Q5DEP9-F1
#
_cell.length_a   1.000
_cell.length_b   1.000
_cell.length_c   1.000
_cell.angle_alpha   90.00
_cell.angle_beta   90.00
_cell.angle_gamma   90.00
#
_symmetry.space_group_name_H-M   'P 1'
#
loop_
_entity.id
_entity.type
_entity.pdbx_description
1 polymer ?
#
loop_
_entity_poly.entity_id
_entity_poly.type
_entity_poly.pdbx_seq_one_letter_code
_entity_poly.pdbx_strand_id
1 'polypeptide(L)'
;MRLNISAWAIRKPIPSLVLFLVLVVLGLVSFRALPITRFPNIDIPIVSVQVLQSGAAPSELQTQVTKVVEDAVAGVKGVKHVISTISEGVSSTTIEFRLEVNSDRAVNDVKDAISKVRVNLPRTIEEPIINRVEIAGLPIMIYGASAPAMTPEDLSWLIDDVIARQVQSVKGVGGVERLGGVAREVRVTLKPDRLLALGITAADVNRQLRLTAADMAGGRGELGGQEQSIRTLAGAASLDTLAETSIVVPGGRKVRLDELATLVDGSEEPRTFARFNGEPVVAFAISRSTGASDAEVAVGVAKRIAELGARHPGVRFDLIDTSVTNTVGNYHSAMLSLVEGATLAVIVVFLFLRDWRATLIASIALPLSVLPTFWVMSSLGFSLNAVSLLAITLVTGILVDDAIVEIENIVRHMRLGKSPYRAALEAADEIGLAVIAITATIMAIFAPVSFMSGIAGQYFKQFGLTIAAAVFMSLLVARLITPLLAAYFLRDHGPDHTREGPVMRGYTRVVAWSVRHKFITLVLGLVCFAGSILSTGLLPAGFLPAEDAARTIFVVELPPGARLADTTQVTDALVERIRALPEVRSVFVDGGRQLPAKKEVRLATFTINLAPKNTRHRTQKQVDIAIRALLHDVPDIRFWALREGGQRDVTLIVSGPDKTVVAETAAKLQREAAGVPHLVNVLSTAPLDRTEIRIRPKAGVAADLGVTTDLIAETVRVGTIGDIGANLAKFNTIDRQVPIRVQLPERLRGDLSQIETLKVPVKGGAAVPLSTVADLTLGRGPTAIDRYDRAIRVALEADMEGSDALGALISAVLALPTAKDLLPGVTIRQTGDAEVMGEVFEGFALAMGAGLMMVFGVLVLLFGNFLQPLTILFSLPLSIGGAILGLLIFNKPISMPVVIGILMLMGVVTKNAIMLVDFAVEEMARGVDRATAIIDAGRKRARPIVMTTIAMAAGMVPSAMALGIGGEFRAPMAIAVIGGLIVSTGLSLVFVPAIFVLVDDLSRLFVRVFGRFVGRVDEPTEGAFALPPTHSANDAKPILPPRIAAE
;
A
#
# COMPACT_ATOMS: atom_id res chain seq x y z
N MET A 1 -13.09 -9.03 46.61
CA MET A 1 -12.17 -7.87 46.74
C MET A 1 -12.34 -6.97 45.51
N ARG A 2 -13.07 -5.83 45.61
CA ARG A 2 -13.13 -4.84 44.53
C ARG A 2 -11.90 -3.93 44.63
N LEU A 3 -10.87 -4.19 43.83
CA LEU A 3 -9.71 -3.29 43.70
C LEU A 3 -10.17 -1.98 43.06
N ASN A 4 -10.45 -1.00 43.90
CA ASN A 4 -10.97 0.28 43.47
C ASN A 4 -9.82 1.23 43.10
N ILE A 5 -9.36 1.10 41.86
CA ILE A 5 -8.19 1.81 41.30
C ILE A 5 -8.38 3.33 41.35
N SER A 6 -9.59 3.81 41.07
CA SER A 6 -9.91 5.24 41.07
C SER A 6 -9.87 5.83 42.49
N ALA A 7 -10.42 5.13 43.49
CA ALA A 7 -10.30 5.56 44.89
C ALA A 7 -8.85 5.61 45.38
N TRP A 8 -8.00 4.68 44.92
CA TRP A 8 -6.57 4.70 45.25
C TRP A 8 -5.87 5.93 44.65
N ALA A 9 -6.13 6.24 43.38
CA ALA A 9 -5.54 7.39 42.68
C ALA A 9 -5.95 8.73 43.32
N ILE A 10 -7.20 8.87 43.78
CA ILE A 10 -7.68 10.07 44.49
C ILE A 10 -6.94 10.24 45.83
N ARG A 11 -6.75 9.15 46.58
CA ARG A 11 -6.08 9.16 47.90
C ARG A 11 -4.56 9.34 47.80
N LYS A 12 -3.94 8.79 46.75
CA LYS A 12 -2.50 8.86 46.48
C LYS A 12 -2.27 9.46 45.09
N PRO A 13 -2.27 10.79 44.95
CA PRO A 13 -2.24 11.46 43.64
C PRO A 13 -0.88 11.37 42.93
N ILE A 14 0.23 11.34 43.69
CA ILE A 14 1.60 11.48 43.15
C ILE A 14 1.95 10.36 42.16
N PRO A 15 1.74 9.05 42.45
CA PRO A 15 2.09 7.98 41.50
C PRO A 15 1.40 8.11 40.14
N SER A 16 0.10 8.43 40.12
CA SER A 16 -0.66 8.61 38.87
C SER A 16 -0.12 9.78 38.05
N LEU A 17 0.19 10.92 38.70
CA LEU A 17 0.76 12.08 38.03
C LEU A 17 2.16 11.81 37.47
N VAL A 18 3.03 11.14 38.23
CA VAL A 18 4.38 10.79 37.79
C VAL A 18 4.33 9.79 36.62
N LEU A 19 3.46 8.78 36.68
CA LEU A 19 3.28 7.83 35.59
C LEU A 19 2.92 8.53 34.28
N PHE A 20 1.91 9.41 34.31
CA PHE A 20 1.49 10.14 33.11
C PHE A 20 2.52 11.17 32.64
N LEU A 21 3.28 11.78 33.55
CA LEU A 21 4.42 12.62 33.17
C LEU A 21 5.46 11.83 32.37
N VAL A 22 5.83 10.64 32.83
CA VAL A 22 6.78 9.75 32.12
C VAL A 22 6.21 9.32 30.77
N LEU A 23 4.95 8.89 30.73
CA LEU A 23 4.31 8.45 29.49
C LEU A 23 4.18 9.58 28.45
N VAL A 24 3.92 10.82 28.89
CA VAL A 24 3.90 12.00 28.01
C VAL A 24 5.29 12.29 27.45
N VAL A 25 6.33 12.23 28.28
CA VAL A 25 7.72 12.44 27.83
C VAL A 25 8.14 11.36 26.82
N LEU A 26 7.86 10.09 27.12
CA LEU A 26 8.12 8.98 26.20
C LEU A 26 7.35 9.16 24.89
N GLY A 27 6.07 9.51 24.98
CA GLY A 27 5.22 9.80 23.83
C GLY A 27 5.75 10.94 22.95
N LEU A 28 6.22 12.03 23.56
CA LEU A 28 6.77 13.18 22.84
C LEU A 28 8.10 12.86 22.14
N VAL A 29 8.97 12.09 22.80
CA VAL A 29 10.23 11.63 22.21
C VAL A 29 9.95 10.67 21.05
N SER A 30 9.06 9.69 21.24
CA SER A 30 8.65 8.75 20.20
C SER A 30 7.96 9.45 19.03
N PHE A 31 7.10 10.43 19.28
CA PHE A 31 6.44 11.21 18.21
C PHE A 31 7.45 11.87 17.26
N ARG A 32 8.55 12.41 17.79
CA ARG A 32 9.62 13.01 16.98
C ARG A 32 10.48 11.99 16.23
N ALA A 33 10.51 10.75 16.69
CA ALA A 33 11.32 9.67 16.10
C ALA A 33 10.54 8.82 15.08
N LEU A 34 9.21 8.91 15.06
CA LEU A 34 8.39 8.12 14.16
C LEU A 34 8.58 8.59 12.69
N PRO A 35 8.86 7.67 11.76
CA PRO A 35 9.03 8.02 10.36
C PRO A 35 7.70 8.45 9.73
N ILE A 36 7.74 9.52 8.92
CA ILE A 36 6.60 9.97 8.12
C ILE A 36 6.65 9.27 6.76
N THR A 37 5.62 8.50 6.42
CA THR A 37 5.50 7.75 5.15
C THR A 37 4.09 7.88 4.59
N ARG A 38 3.88 7.65 3.28
CA ARG A 38 2.53 7.66 2.70
C ARG A 38 1.64 6.54 3.25
N PHE A 39 2.15 5.31 3.15
CA PHE A 39 1.48 4.08 3.58
C PHE A 39 2.34 3.34 4.60
N PRO A 40 1.76 2.37 5.33
CA PRO A 40 2.51 1.43 6.16
C PRO A 40 3.67 0.80 5.38
N ASN A 41 4.80 0.59 6.06
CA ASN A 41 5.90 -0.20 5.51
C ASN A 41 5.48 -1.66 5.53
N ILE A 42 5.22 -2.22 4.34
CA ILE A 42 4.88 -3.63 4.17
C ILE A 42 6.09 -4.29 3.51
N ASP A 43 6.75 -5.19 4.25
CA ASP A 43 7.78 -6.04 3.68
C ASP A 43 7.11 -7.22 2.97
N ILE A 44 6.94 -7.10 1.65
CA ILE A 44 6.42 -8.19 0.82
C ILE A 44 7.64 -9.02 0.39
N PRO A 45 7.75 -10.29 0.83
CA PRO A 45 8.89 -11.12 0.50
C PRO A 45 8.86 -11.52 -0.98
N ILE A 46 9.52 -10.72 -1.81
CA ILE A 46 9.66 -10.97 -3.25
C ILE A 46 11.13 -11.18 -3.59
N VAL A 47 11.38 -12.23 -4.36
CA VAL A 47 12.70 -12.55 -4.90
C VAL A 47 12.63 -12.53 -6.42
N SER A 48 13.54 -11.81 -7.06
CA SER A 48 13.70 -11.80 -8.52
C SER A 48 14.91 -12.64 -8.89
N VAL A 49 14.71 -13.56 -9.83
CA VAL A 49 15.75 -14.35 -10.47
C VAL A 49 15.80 -13.91 -11.93
N GLN A 50 16.91 -13.30 -12.33
CA GLN A 50 17.15 -12.89 -13.71
C GLN A 50 18.22 -13.79 -14.31
N VAL A 51 17.91 -14.39 -15.46
CA VAL A 51 18.84 -15.20 -16.25
C VAL A 51 18.97 -14.57 -17.63
N LEU A 52 20.19 -14.18 -17.97
CA LEU A 52 20.51 -13.55 -19.24
C LEU A 52 21.13 -14.59 -20.19
N GLN A 53 20.63 -14.63 -21.41
CA GLN A 53 21.19 -15.42 -22.52
C GLN A 53 21.06 -14.60 -23.79
N SER A 54 21.95 -13.63 -23.97
CA SER A 54 21.91 -12.67 -25.06
C SER A 54 21.68 -13.31 -26.44
N GLY A 55 20.69 -12.77 -27.17
CA GLY A 55 20.31 -13.23 -28.51
C GLY A 55 19.41 -14.46 -28.56
N ALA A 56 19.04 -15.06 -27.42
CA ALA A 56 18.08 -16.17 -27.38
C ALA A 56 16.64 -15.66 -27.58
N ALA A 57 15.86 -16.40 -28.37
CA ALA A 57 14.46 -16.09 -28.61
C ALA A 57 13.60 -16.40 -27.36
N PRO A 58 12.50 -15.65 -27.11
CA PRO A 58 11.65 -15.89 -25.94
C PRO A 58 11.12 -17.33 -25.82
N SER A 59 10.78 -17.97 -26.94
CA SER A 59 10.30 -19.37 -26.95
C SER A 59 11.39 -20.38 -26.56
N GLU A 60 12.65 -20.09 -26.88
CA GLU A 60 13.79 -20.93 -26.50
C GLU A 60 14.07 -20.76 -25.00
N LEU A 61 14.18 -19.51 -24.53
CA LEU A 61 14.33 -19.16 -23.12
C LEU A 61 13.22 -19.71 -22.25
N GLN A 62 11.99 -19.77 -22.76
CA GLN A 62 10.88 -20.41 -22.06
C GLN A 62 11.19 -21.87 -21.72
N THR A 63 11.68 -22.62 -22.71
CA THR A 63 11.82 -24.07 -22.61
C THR A 63 13.11 -24.47 -21.91
N GLN A 64 14.22 -23.82 -22.24
CA GLN A 64 15.55 -24.20 -21.75
C GLN A 64 15.90 -23.58 -20.38
N VAL A 65 15.31 -22.42 -20.04
CA VAL A 65 15.68 -21.66 -18.85
C VAL A 65 14.48 -21.50 -17.91
N THR A 66 13.44 -20.84 -18.38
CA THR A 66 12.37 -20.34 -17.52
C THR A 66 11.58 -21.46 -16.86
N LYS A 67 11.17 -22.50 -17.60
CA LYS A 67 10.48 -23.66 -17.01
C LYS A 67 11.32 -24.38 -15.96
N VAL A 68 12.62 -24.53 -16.20
CA VAL A 68 13.56 -25.16 -15.24
C VAL A 68 13.66 -24.33 -13.96
N VAL A 69 13.76 -23.01 -14.08
CA VAL A 69 13.76 -22.07 -12.96
C VAL A 69 12.43 -22.10 -12.20
N GLU A 70 11.30 -22.01 -12.92
CA GLU A 70 9.95 -22.04 -12.36
C GLU A 70 9.69 -23.32 -11.55
N ASP A 71 10.03 -24.49 -12.08
CA ASP A 71 9.81 -25.77 -11.40
C ASP A 71 10.71 -25.94 -10.17
N ALA A 72 11.92 -25.38 -10.20
CA ALA A 72 12.82 -25.39 -9.05
C ALA A 72 12.30 -24.54 -7.89
N VAL A 73 11.82 -23.33 -8.19
CA VAL A 73 11.34 -22.39 -7.16
C VAL A 73 9.93 -22.71 -6.68
N ALA A 74 9.07 -23.31 -7.51
CA ALA A 74 7.71 -23.69 -7.12
C ALA A 74 7.68 -24.72 -5.97
N GLY A 75 8.75 -25.50 -5.77
CA GLY A 75 8.89 -26.43 -4.65
C GLY A 75 9.33 -25.76 -3.33
N VAL A 76 9.68 -24.47 -3.34
CA VAL A 76 10.13 -23.76 -2.14
C VAL A 76 8.93 -23.47 -1.22
N LYS A 77 9.12 -23.69 0.09
CA LYS A 77 8.07 -23.51 1.09
C LYS A 77 7.63 -22.05 1.17
N GLY A 78 6.33 -21.82 1.10
CA GLY A 78 5.74 -20.48 1.30
C GLY A 78 5.67 -19.61 0.04
N VAL A 79 6.03 -20.15 -1.13
CA VAL A 79 5.76 -19.49 -2.42
C VAL A 79 4.24 -19.35 -2.61
N LYS A 80 3.80 -18.12 -2.89
CA LYS A 80 2.40 -17.78 -3.22
C LYS A 80 2.21 -17.83 -4.74
N HIS A 81 3.00 -17.04 -5.48
CA HIS A 81 2.93 -16.96 -6.94
C HIS A 81 4.31 -16.97 -7.58
N VAL A 82 4.39 -17.55 -8.79
CA VAL A 82 5.59 -17.49 -9.64
C VAL A 82 5.21 -16.82 -10.95
N ILE A 83 5.76 -15.62 -11.17
CA ILE A 83 5.47 -14.79 -12.32
C ILE A 83 6.72 -14.67 -13.17
N SER A 84 6.68 -15.14 -14.41
CA SER A 84 7.83 -15.03 -15.32
C SER A 84 7.48 -14.16 -16.52
N THR A 85 8.39 -13.26 -16.85
CA THR A 85 8.36 -12.49 -18.10
C THR A 85 9.61 -12.84 -18.89
N ILE A 86 9.40 -13.31 -20.10
CA ILE A 86 10.46 -13.77 -21.00
C ILE A 86 10.48 -12.82 -22.18
N SER A 87 11.62 -12.16 -22.37
CA SER A 87 11.86 -11.25 -23.49
C SER A 87 13.13 -11.69 -24.22
N GLU A 88 13.48 -11.00 -25.29
CA GLU A 88 14.69 -11.32 -26.05
C GLU A 88 15.93 -11.25 -25.14
N GLY A 89 16.67 -12.35 -25.07
CA GLY A 89 17.91 -12.45 -24.32
C GLY A 89 17.79 -12.43 -22.79
N VAL A 90 16.59 -12.29 -22.23
CA VAL A 90 16.37 -12.18 -20.77
C VAL A 90 15.14 -12.97 -20.34
N SER A 91 15.32 -13.83 -19.34
CA SER A 91 14.24 -14.42 -18.55
C SER A 91 14.26 -13.83 -17.14
N SER A 92 13.14 -13.21 -16.74
CA SER A 92 12.96 -12.66 -15.39
C SER A 92 11.83 -13.40 -14.69
N THR A 93 12.15 -14.15 -13.65
CA THR A 93 11.20 -14.85 -12.79
C THR A 93 11.10 -14.12 -11.45
N THR A 94 9.90 -13.66 -11.12
CA THR A 94 9.56 -13.03 -9.85
C THR A 94 8.81 -14.04 -9.00
N ILE A 95 9.34 -14.33 -7.82
CA ILE A 95 8.77 -15.25 -6.85
C ILE A 95 8.17 -14.43 -5.72
N GLU A 96 6.86 -14.47 -5.59
CA GLU A 96 6.12 -13.86 -4.49
C GLU A 96 5.89 -14.90 -3.39
N PHE A 97 6.34 -14.62 -2.18
CA PHE A 97 6.09 -15.46 -1.01
C PHE A 97 4.89 -14.94 -0.21
N ARG A 98 4.32 -15.81 0.62
CA ARG A 98 3.35 -15.39 1.64
C ARG A 98 4.02 -14.45 2.65
N LEU A 99 3.26 -13.47 3.15
CA LEU A 99 3.78 -12.39 4.01
C LEU A 99 4.38 -12.87 5.33
N GLU A 100 4.04 -14.06 5.79
CA GLU A 100 4.59 -14.65 7.02
C GLU A 100 6.03 -15.16 6.83
N VAL A 101 6.50 -15.27 5.59
CA VAL A 101 7.86 -15.71 5.26
C VAL A 101 8.83 -14.55 5.43
N ASN A 102 9.92 -14.77 6.17
CA ASN A 102 10.99 -13.79 6.28
C ASN A 102 11.71 -13.65 4.91
N SER A 103 11.86 -12.41 4.45
CA SER A 103 12.46 -12.07 3.16
C SER A 103 13.89 -12.57 2.99
N ASP A 104 14.72 -12.55 4.04
CA ASP A 104 16.12 -13.00 3.95
C ASP A 104 16.19 -14.53 3.81
N ARG A 105 15.31 -15.26 4.53
CA ARG A 105 15.14 -16.70 4.33
C ARG A 105 14.64 -17.01 2.92
N ALA A 106 13.65 -16.27 2.42
CA ALA A 106 13.12 -16.47 1.07
C ALA A 106 14.22 -16.34 -0.01
N VAL A 107 15.09 -15.33 0.10
CA VAL A 107 16.22 -15.16 -0.83
C VAL A 107 17.19 -16.35 -0.76
N ASN A 108 17.53 -16.82 0.45
CA ASN A 108 18.43 -17.95 0.61
C ASN A 108 17.82 -19.25 0.08
N ASP A 109 16.54 -19.51 0.37
CA ASP A 109 15.84 -20.70 -0.12
C ASP A 109 15.76 -20.71 -1.66
N VAL A 110 15.54 -19.55 -2.29
CA VAL A 110 15.59 -19.41 -3.76
C VAL A 110 17.02 -19.61 -4.29
N LYS A 111 18.04 -19.01 -3.66
CA LYS A 111 19.45 -19.21 -4.05
C LYS A 111 19.84 -20.68 -4.03
N ASP A 112 19.42 -21.42 -3.01
CA ASP A 112 19.67 -22.85 -2.89
C ASP A 112 18.92 -23.65 -3.97
N ALA A 113 17.67 -23.28 -4.27
CA ALA A 113 16.88 -23.92 -5.33
C ALA A 113 17.52 -23.73 -6.72
N ILE A 114 17.94 -22.50 -7.05
CA ILE A 114 18.59 -22.18 -8.33
C ILE A 114 19.97 -22.85 -8.43
N SER A 115 20.76 -22.86 -7.35
CA SER A 115 22.07 -23.50 -7.33
C SER A 115 22.00 -25.00 -7.64
N LYS A 116 20.95 -25.69 -7.18
CA LYS A 116 20.70 -27.11 -7.49
C LYS A 116 20.40 -27.37 -8.96
N VAL A 117 19.69 -26.46 -9.63
CA VAL A 117 19.32 -26.62 -11.05
C VAL A 117 20.29 -25.95 -12.01
N ARG A 118 21.33 -25.26 -11.53
CA ARG A 118 22.35 -24.59 -12.35
C ARG A 118 22.99 -25.53 -13.38
N VAL A 119 23.15 -26.82 -13.04
CA VAL A 119 23.70 -27.87 -13.92
C VAL A 119 22.77 -28.23 -15.08
N ASN A 120 21.46 -28.01 -14.92
CA ASN A 120 20.44 -28.27 -15.94
C ASN A 120 20.23 -27.07 -16.88
N LEU A 121 20.71 -25.88 -16.50
CA LEU A 121 20.64 -24.69 -17.34
C LEU A 121 21.74 -24.71 -18.42
N PRO A 122 21.51 -24.10 -19.60
CA PRO A 122 22.52 -24.03 -20.66
C PRO A 122 23.84 -23.42 -20.17
N ARG A 123 24.97 -23.85 -20.74
CA ARG A 123 26.29 -23.27 -20.39
C ARG A 123 26.51 -21.86 -20.95
N THR A 124 25.67 -21.44 -21.88
CA THR A 124 25.73 -20.15 -22.59
C THR A 124 25.03 -19.02 -21.83
N ILE A 125 24.32 -19.31 -20.73
CA ILE A 125 23.72 -18.27 -19.89
C ILE A 125 24.81 -17.54 -19.10
N GLU A 126 24.56 -16.27 -18.79
CA GLU A 126 25.28 -15.59 -17.71
C GLU A 126 24.83 -16.13 -16.35
N GLU A 127 25.64 -15.95 -15.32
CA GLU A 127 25.29 -16.43 -13.98
C GLU A 127 23.96 -15.79 -13.51
N PRO A 128 23.00 -16.59 -13.00
CA PRO A 128 21.72 -16.07 -12.53
C PRO A 128 21.89 -15.01 -11.45
N ILE A 129 21.28 -13.85 -11.66
CA ILE A 129 21.26 -12.76 -10.69
C ILE A 129 20.02 -12.94 -9.82
N ILE A 130 20.24 -13.16 -8.52
CA ILE A 130 19.17 -13.39 -7.54
C ILE A 130 19.17 -12.23 -6.54
N ASN A 131 18.13 -11.40 -6.64
CA ASN A 131 18.00 -10.19 -5.84
C ASN A 131 16.70 -10.23 -5.03
N ARG A 132 16.76 -9.74 -3.79
CA ARG A 132 15.57 -9.34 -3.06
C ARG A 132 14.97 -8.13 -3.77
N VAL A 133 13.68 -8.18 -4.06
CA VAL A 133 12.97 -7.02 -4.57
C VAL A 133 12.43 -6.26 -3.37
N GLU A 134 13.00 -5.09 -3.09
CA GLU A 134 12.42 -4.18 -2.11
C GLU A 134 11.30 -3.39 -2.77
N ILE A 135 10.04 -3.76 -2.49
CA ILE A 135 8.89 -2.95 -2.88
C ILE A 135 8.77 -1.78 -1.89
N ALA A 136 9.66 -0.80 -2.01
CA ALA A 136 9.55 0.46 -1.26
C ALA A 136 8.54 1.45 -1.91
N GLY A 137 7.88 1.02 -3.00
CA GLY A 137 7.03 1.84 -3.86
C GLY A 137 7.78 2.33 -5.11
N LEU A 138 7.11 3.15 -5.93
CA LEU A 138 7.76 3.92 -6.99
C LEU A 138 8.80 4.88 -6.38
N PRO A 139 9.79 5.35 -7.16
CA PRO A 139 10.75 6.35 -6.71
C PRO A 139 10.06 7.57 -6.07
N ILE A 140 10.57 8.03 -4.91
CA ILE A 140 9.96 9.14 -4.16
C ILE A 140 10.40 10.52 -4.69
N MET A 141 11.53 10.56 -5.40
CA MET A 141 12.07 11.76 -6.04
C MET A 141 12.74 11.39 -7.36
N ILE A 142 12.58 12.25 -8.36
CA ILE A 142 13.33 12.20 -9.61
C ILE A 142 13.99 13.56 -9.80
N TYR A 143 15.30 13.56 -9.96
CA TYR A 143 16.07 14.76 -10.30
C TYR A 143 16.56 14.65 -11.75
N GLY A 144 16.58 15.77 -12.45
CA GLY A 144 17.20 15.94 -13.75
C GLY A 144 18.56 16.62 -13.60
N ALA A 145 19.56 16.11 -14.30
CA ALA A 145 20.83 16.80 -14.49
C ALA A 145 20.93 17.29 -15.94
N SER A 146 21.27 18.57 -16.10
CA SER A 146 21.57 19.17 -17.41
C SER A 146 22.92 19.88 -17.36
N ALA A 147 23.76 19.61 -18.36
CA ALA A 147 25.10 20.17 -18.45
C ALA A 147 25.45 20.39 -19.93
N PRO A 148 25.14 21.58 -20.50
CA PRO A 148 25.36 21.84 -21.93
C PRO A 148 26.82 21.70 -22.39
N ALA A 149 27.77 21.81 -21.46
CA ALA A 149 29.20 21.70 -21.71
C ALA A 149 29.75 20.26 -21.62
N MET A 150 28.92 19.27 -21.26
CA MET A 150 29.32 17.86 -21.15
C MET A 150 28.64 17.02 -22.22
N THR A 151 29.30 15.94 -22.65
CA THR A 151 28.65 14.94 -23.49
C THR A 151 27.69 14.08 -22.66
N PRO A 152 26.66 13.47 -23.28
CA PRO A 152 25.70 12.63 -22.58
C PRO A 152 26.33 11.47 -21.79
N GLU A 153 27.39 10.86 -22.32
CA GLU A 153 28.12 9.76 -21.69
C GLU A 153 28.94 10.22 -20.47
N ASP A 154 29.53 11.41 -20.51
CA ASP A 154 30.27 11.97 -19.37
C ASP A 154 29.32 12.44 -18.26
N LEU A 155 28.18 13.03 -18.63
CA LEU A 155 27.14 13.36 -17.67
C LEU A 155 26.54 12.11 -17.03
N SER A 156 26.31 11.05 -17.82
CA SER A 156 25.83 9.76 -17.31
C SER A 156 26.83 9.13 -16.34
N TRP A 157 28.13 9.22 -16.64
CA TRP A 157 29.18 8.75 -15.73
C TRP A 157 29.26 9.57 -14.44
N LEU A 158 29.16 10.90 -14.52
CA LEU A 158 29.11 11.74 -13.32
C LEU A 158 27.94 11.34 -12.41
N ILE A 159 26.79 11.00 -13.02
CA ILE A 159 25.62 10.51 -12.29
C ILE A 159 25.89 9.15 -11.63
N ASP A 160 26.37 8.17 -12.39
CA ASP A 160 26.55 6.80 -11.90
C ASP A 160 27.69 6.68 -10.88
N ASP A 161 28.81 7.37 -11.11
CA ASP A 161 30.03 7.23 -10.33
C ASP A 161 30.08 8.21 -9.15
N VAL A 162 29.73 9.48 -9.34
CA VAL A 162 29.85 10.48 -8.27
C VAL A 162 28.51 10.68 -7.56
N ILE A 163 27.46 11.07 -8.29
CA ILE A 163 26.20 11.51 -7.69
C ILE A 163 25.49 10.33 -7.02
N ALA A 164 25.33 9.20 -7.70
CA ALA A 164 24.62 8.05 -7.16
C ALA A 164 25.27 7.54 -5.86
N ARG A 165 26.60 7.40 -5.81
CA ARG A 165 27.30 6.99 -4.57
C ARG A 165 27.15 8.00 -3.44
N GLN A 166 27.21 9.30 -3.75
CA GLN A 166 27.04 10.36 -2.76
C GLN A 166 25.60 10.43 -2.23
N VAL A 167 24.60 10.27 -3.09
CA VAL A 167 23.18 10.24 -2.72
C VAL A 167 22.84 8.96 -1.97
N GLN A 168 23.36 7.81 -2.37
CA GLN A 168 23.22 6.53 -1.64
C GLN A 168 23.82 6.59 -0.23
N SER A 169 24.84 7.43 0.00
CA SER A 169 25.39 7.64 1.36
C SER A 169 24.43 8.37 2.31
N VAL A 170 23.34 8.96 1.79
CA VAL A 170 22.32 9.60 2.62
C VAL A 170 21.51 8.52 3.34
N LYS A 171 21.43 8.64 4.67
CA LYS A 171 20.68 7.69 5.52
C LYS A 171 19.24 7.56 5.02
N GLY A 172 18.79 6.32 4.79
CA GLY A 172 17.43 6.01 4.36
C GLY A 172 17.21 5.95 2.85
N VAL A 173 18.23 6.24 2.03
CA VAL A 173 18.18 5.96 0.58
C VAL A 173 18.43 4.46 0.35
N GLY A 174 17.48 3.80 -0.33
CA GLY A 174 17.56 2.38 -0.67
C GLY A 174 18.18 2.12 -2.05
N GLY A 175 18.05 3.08 -2.97
CA GLY A 175 18.62 2.96 -4.31
C GLY A 175 18.57 4.27 -5.09
N VAL A 176 19.48 4.38 -6.05
CA VAL A 176 19.52 5.45 -7.05
C VAL A 176 19.67 4.81 -8.41
N GLU A 177 18.72 5.06 -9.31
CA GLU A 177 18.69 4.52 -10.67
C GLU A 177 18.75 5.67 -11.67
N ARG A 178 19.70 5.63 -12.62
CA ARG A 178 19.76 6.60 -13.72
C ARG A 178 18.65 6.31 -14.75
N LEU A 179 17.99 7.39 -15.20
CA LEU A 179 16.94 7.39 -16.22
C LEU A 179 17.43 8.15 -17.45
N GLY A 180 17.35 7.51 -18.63
CA GLY A 180 17.97 8.02 -19.85
C GLY A 180 19.50 8.02 -19.75
N GLY A 181 20.15 8.85 -20.59
CA GLY A 181 21.61 8.84 -20.75
C GLY A 181 22.12 7.60 -21.48
N VAL A 182 23.44 7.49 -21.60
CA VAL A 182 24.13 6.42 -22.35
C VAL A 182 25.46 6.10 -21.67
N ALA A 183 25.89 4.85 -21.72
CA ALA A 183 27.25 4.47 -21.31
C ALA A 183 28.27 4.80 -22.40
N ARG A 184 29.51 5.15 -22.01
CA ARG A 184 30.65 5.28 -22.92
C ARG A 184 31.05 3.89 -23.44
N GLU A 185 31.31 3.78 -24.73
CA GLU A 185 31.74 2.56 -25.41
C GLU A 185 32.70 2.90 -26.55
N VAL A 186 33.76 2.09 -26.71
CA VAL A 186 34.65 2.19 -27.88
C VAL A 186 34.11 1.29 -28.98
N ARG A 187 33.67 1.89 -30.08
CA ARG A 187 33.09 1.16 -31.22
C ARG A 187 34.14 0.90 -32.29
N VAL A 188 34.40 -0.37 -32.56
CA VAL A 188 35.29 -0.84 -33.62
C VAL A 188 34.42 -1.27 -34.80
N THR A 189 34.21 -0.34 -35.73
CA THR A 189 33.38 -0.58 -36.92
C THR A 189 34.23 -1.18 -38.03
N LEU A 190 34.05 -2.47 -38.29
CA LEU A 190 34.87 -3.23 -39.23
C LEU A 190 34.60 -2.84 -40.69
N LYS A 191 35.62 -2.95 -41.55
CA LYS A 191 35.54 -2.71 -43.01
C LYS A 191 35.34 -4.06 -43.71
N PRO A 192 34.13 -4.39 -44.22
CA PRO A 192 33.82 -5.71 -44.77
C PRO A 192 34.74 -6.10 -45.93
N ASP A 193 35.03 -5.15 -46.83
CA ASP A 193 35.86 -5.40 -48.01
C ASP A 193 37.30 -5.81 -47.62
N ARG A 194 37.81 -5.23 -46.53
CA ARG A 194 39.13 -5.56 -45.98
C ARG A 194 39.15 -6.92 -45.30
N LEU A 195 38.11 -7.23 -44.52
CA LEU A 195 37.94 -8.55 -43.92
C LEU A 195 37.86 -9.64 -45.00
N LEU A 196 37.10 -9.39 -46.07
CA LEU A 196 36.98 -10.29 -47.22
C LEU A 196 38.31 -10.49 -47.94
N ALA A 197 39.04 -9.40 -48.25
CA ALA A 197 40.33 -9.47 -48.93
C ALA A 197 41.41 -10.20 -48.11
N LEU A 198 41.33 -10.14 -46.78
CA LEU A 198 42.31 -10.73 -45.88
C LEU A 198 41.88 -12.09 -45.32
N GLY A 199 40.67 -12.55 -45.64
CA GLY A 199 40.15 -13.86 -45.23
C GLY A 199 39.92 -14.00 -43.73
N ILE A 200 39.67 -12.90 -43.01
CA ILE A 200 39.44 -12.87 -41.56
C ILE A 200 38.01 -12.46 -41.24
N THR A 201 37.44 -12.99 -40.14
CA THR A 201 36.05 -12.70 -39.76
C THR A 201 35.95 -11.68 -38.62
N ALA A 202 34.76 -11.10 -38.42
CA ALA A 202 34.51 -10.18 -37.30
C ALA A 202 34.74 -10.86 -35.93
N ALA A 203 34.37 -12.14 -35.81
CA ALA A 203 34.57 -12.94 -34.62
C ALA A 203 36.07 -13.16 -34.32
N ASP A 204 36.90 -13.34 -35.34
CA ASP A 204 38.35 -13.48 -35.17
C ASP A 204 38.98 -12.19 -34.63
N VAL A 205 38.57 -11.03 -35.16
CA VAL A 205 39.04 -9.72 -34.68
C VAL A 205 38.64 -9.53 -33.22
N ASN A 206 37.37 -9.79 -32.86
CA ASN A 206 36.90 -9.67 -31.48
C ASN A 206 37.67 -10.59 -30.51
N ARG A 207 37.90 -11.85 -30.90
CA ARG A 207 38.64 -12.83 -30.09
C ARG A 207 40.09 -12.39 -29.86
N GLN A 208 40.75 -11.90 -30.90
CA GLN A 208 42.13 -11.41 -30.78
C GLN A 208 42.21 -10.15 -29.93
N LEU A 209 41.29 -9.19 -30.08
CA LEU A 209 41.25 -7.99 -29.23
C LEU A 209 41.03 -8.35 -27.76
N ARG A 210 40.14 -9.31 -27.46
CA ARG A 210 39.93 -9.76 -26.09
C ARG A 210 41.19 -10.36 -25.46
N LEU A 211 41.95 -11.14 -26.23
CA LEU A 211 43.16 -11.80 -25.75
C LEU A 211 44.37 -10.86 -25.65
N THR A 212 44.41 -9.81 -26.46
CA THR A 212 45.56 -8.90 -26.57
C THR A 212 45.40 -7.61 -25.78
N ALA A 213 44.17 -7.16 -25.52
CA ALA A 213 43.89 -5.88 -24.86
C ALA A 213 43.64 -5.98 -23.34
N ALA A 214 44.08 -7.05 -22.67
CA ALA A 214 43.82 -7.27 -21.24
C ALA A 214 45.11 -7.37 -20.41
N ASP A 215 45.16 -6.64 -19.29
CA ASP A 215 46.23 -6.78 -18.30
C ASP A 215 46.03 -8.09 -17.51
N MET A 216 47.10 -8.87 -17.39
CA MET A 216 47.07 -10.17 -16.70
C MET A 216 48.04 -10.17 -15.52
N ALA A 217 47.67 -10.86 -14.44
CA ALA A 217 48.56 -11.08 -13.31
C ALA A 217 49.68 -12.05 -13.72
N GLY A 218 50.95 -11.63 -13.55
CA GLY A 218 52.13 -12.43 -13.85
C GLY A 218 52.70 -13.17 -12.64
N GLY A 219 52.10 -12.99 -11.46
CA GLY A 219 52.51 -13.64 -10.21
C GLY A 219 53.34 -12.74 -9.29
N ARG A 220 54.21 -13.35 -8.48
CA ARG A 220 55.12 -12.69 -7.54
C ARG A 220 56.51 -13.31 -7.65
N GLY A 221 57.55 -12.50 -7.48
CA GLY A 221 58.93 -12.97 -7.48
C GLY A 221 59.78 -12.19 -6.47
N GLU A 222 60.82 -12.82 -5.92
CA GLU A 222 61.74 -12.16 -5.01
C GLU A 222 62.95 -11.63 -5.78
N LEU A 223 63.00 -10.31 -5.96
CA LEU A 223 64.02 -9.61 -6.74
C LEU A 223 64.73 -8.61 -5.81
N GLY A 224 66.04 -8.78 -5.62
CA GLY A 224 66.83 -7.91 -4.75
C GLY A 224 66.52 -8.05 -3.25
N GLY A 225 66.06 -9.22 -2.80
CA GLY A 225 65.68 -9.47 -1.40
C GLY A 225 64.35 -8.86 -0.97
N GLN A 226 63.51 -8.43 -1.94
CA GLN A 226 62.14 -7.99 -1.70
C GLN A 226 61.17 -8.72 -2.62
N GLU A 227 59.97 -9.00 -2.12
CA GLU A 227 58.88 -9.57 -2.90
C GLU A 227 58.28 -8.49 -3.83
N GLN A 228 58.33 -8.75 -5.13
CA GLN A 228 57.83 -7.86 -6.18
C GLN A 228 56.65 -8.51 -6.91
N SER A 229 55.60 -7.73 -7.17
CA SER A 229 54.47 -8.18 -7.99
C SER A 229 54.85 -8.14 -9.47
N ILE A 230 54.68 -9.25 -10.18
CA ILE A 230 54.90 -9.34 -11.63
C ILE A 230 53.55 -9.15 -12.33
N ARG A 231 53.48 -8.19 -13.26
CA ARG A 231 52.26 -7.87 -14.02
C ARG A 231 52.57 -7.89 -15.51
N THR A 232 51.67 -8.48 -16.30
CA THR A 232 51.71 -8.42 -17.76
C THR A 232 50.75 -7.33 -18.20
N LEU A 233 51.29 -6.20 -18.63
CA LEU A 233 50.50 -5.05 -19.08
C LEU A 233 50.37 -5.11 -20.60
N ALA A 234 49.17 -5.38 -21.08
CA ALA A 234 48.87 -5.51 -22.52
C ALA A 234 47.64 -4.68 -22.93
N GLY A 235 46.95 -4.05 -21.98
CA GLY A 235 45.87 -3.11 -22.27
C GLY A 235 46.37 -1.89 -23.06
N ALA A 236 45.63 -1.51 -24.10
CA ALA A 236 45.85 -0.26 -24.81
C ALA A 236 45.55 0.94 -23.89
N ALA A 237 46.47 1.90 -23.80
CA ALA A 237 46.33 3.08 -22.94
C ALA A 237 45.64 4.26 -23.62
N SER A 238 45.65 4.30 -24.96
CA SER A 238 44.98 5.30 -25.78
C SER A 238 44.28 4.65 -26.98
N LEU A 239 43.32 5.35 -27.58
CA LEU A 239 42.69 4.91 -28.83
C LEU A 239 43.70 4.72 -29.96
N ASP A 240 44.75 5.55 -30.01
CA ASP A 240 45.82 5.42 -31.01
C ASP A 240 46.59 4.12 -30.83
N THR A 241 46.93 3.75 -29.59
CA THR A 241 47.57 2.44 -29.31
C THR A 241 46.65 1.27 -29.62
N LEU A 242 45.34 1.42 -29.42
CA LEU A 242 44.35 0.41 -29.80
C LEU A 242 44.26 0.28 -31.33
N ALA A 243 44.30 1.39 -32.06
CA ALA A 243 44.30 1.44 -33.52
C ALA A 243 45.55 0.76 -34.13
N GLU A 244 46.70 0.88 -33.46
CA GLU A 244 47.98 0.25 -33.83
C GLU A 244 48.06 -1.26 -33.52
N THR A 245 47.06 -1.80 -32.80
CA THR A 245 47.07 -3.20 -32.38
C THR A 245 47.10 -4.12 -33.60
N SER A 246 48.08 -5.02 -33.63
CA SER A 246 48.28 -5.96 -34.74
C SER A 246 47.36 -7.17 -34.63
N ILE A 247 46.53 -7.37 -35.65
CA ILE A 247 45.67 -8.54 -35.83
C ILE A 247 46.37 -9.53 -36.76
N VAL A 248 46.45 -10.79 -36.34
CA VAL A 248 47.02 -11.88 -37.13
C VAL A 248 45.98 -12.39 -38.11
N VAL A 249 46.32 -12.44 -39.40
CA VAL A 249 45.48 -12.96 -40.48
C VAL A 249 45.97 -14.34 -40.94
N PRO A 250 45.15 -15.11 -41.69
CA PRO A 250 45.57 -16.41 -42.23
C PRO A 250 46.89 -16.32 -43.02
N GLY A 251 47.77 -17.30 -42.77
CA GLY A 251 49.14 -17.31 -43.30
C GLY A 251 50.17 -16.56 -42.44
N GLY A 252 49.80 -16.11 -41.23
CA GLY A 252 50.74 -15.53 -40.24
C GLY A 252 51.12 -14.07 -40.49
N ARG A 253 50.52 -13.42 -41.48
CA ARG A 253 50.68 -11.97 -41.72
C ARG A 253 50.01 -11.18 -40.59
N LYS A 254 50.49 -9.97 -40.34
CA LYS A 254 49.94 -9.05 -39.33
C LYS A 254 49.41 -7.81 -40.04
N VAL A 255 48.23 -7.36 -39.63
CA VAL A 255 47.56 -6.16 -40.16
C VAL A 255 47.12 -5.32 -38.95
N ARG A 256 47.29 -4.00 -39.02
CA ARG A 256 46.85 -3.11 -37.94
C ARG A 256 45.32 -3.03 -37.86
N LEU A 257 44.79 -2.73 -36.68
CA LEU A 257 43.34 -2.65 -36.49
C LEU A 257 42.70 -1.50 -37.28
N ASP A 258 43.36 -0.36 -37.43
CA ASP A 258 42.88 0.78 -38.24
C ASP A 258 42.79 0.50 -39.75
N GLU A 259 43.61 -0.42 -40.26
CA GLU A 259 43.48 -0.92 -41.62
C GLU A 259 42.21 -1.79 -41.79
N LEU A 260 41.78 -2.45 -40.73
CA LEU A 260 40.61 -3.36 -40.71
C LEU A 260 39.31 -2.68 -40.26
N ALA A 261 39.39 -1.61 -39.49
CA ALA A 261 38.24 -1.01 -38.82
C ALA A 261 38.38 0.52 -38.70
N THR A 262 37.27 1.16 -38.34
CA THR A 262 37.25 2.56 -37.87
C THR A 262 36.93 2.52 -36.39
N LEU A 263 37.79 3.13 -35.57
CA LEU A 263 37.61 3.20 -34.13
C LEU A 263 36.95 4.54 -33.80
N VAL A 264 35.86 4.49 -33.04
CA VAL A 264 35.17 5.69 -32.54
C VAL A 264 34.99 5.52 -31.05
N ASP A 265 35.50 6.48 -30.29
CA ASP A 265 35.14 6.64 -28.88
C ASP A 265 33.84 7.43 -28.81
N GLY A 266 32.83 6.83 -28.23
CA GLY A 266 31.51 7.42 -28.17
C GLY A 266 30.64 6.71 -27.16
N SER A 267 29.36 6.60 -27.46
CA SER A 267 28.40 5.96 -26.58
C SER A 267 27.91 4.61 -27.10
N GLU A 268 27.36 3.81 -26.20
CA GLU A 268 26.49 2.70 -26.56
C GLU A 268 25.29 3.19 -27.39
N GLU A 269 24.66 2.26 -28.11
CA GLU A 269 23.42 2.56 -28.85
C GLU A 269 22.28 2.84 -27.86
N PRO A 270 21.70 4.06 -27.84
CA PRO A 270 20.68 4.41 -26.87
C PRO A 270 19.43 3.55 -27.09
N ARG A 271 18.97 2.90 -26.02
CA ARG A 271 17.70 2.14 -26.00
C ARG A 271 16.61 2.82 -25.17
N THR A 272 16.97 3.91 -24.49
CA THR A 272 16.11 4.72 -23.64
C THR A 272 16.46 6.18 -23.79
N PHE A 273 15.52 7.07 -23.48
CA PHE A 273 15.78 8.52 -23.38
C PHE A 273 14.99 9.12 -22.23
N ALA A 274 15.44 10.26 -21.70
CA ALA A 274 14.70 11.02 -20.73
C ALA A 274 14.56 12.47 -21.20
N ARG A 275 13.35 13.03 -21.08
CA ARG A 275 13.05 14.41 -21.44
C ARG A 275 12.21 15.08 -20.37
N PHE A 276 12.55 16.33 -20.09
CA PHE A 276 11.80 17.17 -19.17
C PHE A 276 11.29 18.38 -19.94
N ASN A 277 9.96 18.53 -20.01
CA ASN A 277 9.30 19.62 -20.73
C ASN A 277 9.68 19.73 -22.22
N GLY A 278 10.09 18.62 -22.84
CA GLY A 278 10.56 18.55 -24.24
C GLY A 278 12.09 18.67 -24.38
N GLU A 279 12.81 19.06 -23.34
CA GLU A 279 14.27 19.17 -23.36
C GLU A 279 14.94 17.85 -22.95
N PRO A 280 16.01 17.39 -23.64
CA PRO A 280 16.82 16.25 -23.22
C PRO A 280 17.44 16.44 -21.83
N VAL A 281 17.31 15.44 -20.97
CA VAL A 281 17.89 15.44 -19.63
C VAL A 281 18.45 14.05 -19.30
N VAL A 282 19.46 13.97 -18.44
CA VAL A 282 19.83 12.71 -17.80
C VAL A 282 19.30 12.76 -16.38
N ALA A 283 18.29 11.95 -16.09
CA ALA A 283 17.62 11.97 -14.79
C ALA A 283 18.14 10.84 -13.90
N PHE A 284 17.87 10.94 -12.60
CA PHE A 284 18.08 9.85 -11.66
C PHE A 284 16.93 9.80 -10.65
N ALA A 285 16.39 8.60 -10.50
CA ALA A 285 15.32 8.25 -9.60
C ALA A 285 15.89 7.78 -8.26
N ILE A 286 15.27 8.21 -7.17
CA ILE A 286 15.70 7.90 -5.80
C ILE A 286 14.57 7.16 -5.09
N SER A 287 14.91 5.98 -4.59
CA SER A 287 14.02 5.14 -3.79
C SER A 287 14.49 5.15 -2.33
N ARG A 288 13.53 5.20 -1.41
CA ARG A 288 13.81 5.06 0.03
C ARG A 288 14.07 3.58 0.37
N SER A 289 14.83 3.33 1.43
CA SER A 289 14.93 2.00 2.02
C SER A 289 13.67 1.70 2.85
N THR A 290 13.33 0.42 2.99
CA THR A 290 12.23 -0.01 3.88
C THR A 290 12.45 0.51 5.31
N GLY A 291 11.41 1.08 5.92
CA GLY A 291 11.49 1.65 7.28
C GLY A 291 11.91 3.12 7.36
N ALA A 292 12.49 3.69 6.30
CA ALA A 292 12.89 5.09 6.26
C ALA A 292 11.71 6.04 6.01
N SER A 293 11.84 7.29 6.48
CA SER A 293 10.85 8.35 6.26
C SER A 293 11.04 9.03 4.89
N ASP A 294 9.94 9.19 4.16
CA ASP A 294 9.91 9.92 2.88
C ASP A 294 10.40 11.37 3.06
N ALA A 295 9.97 12.02 4.14
CA ALA A 295 10.28 13.42 4.44
C ALA A 295 11.77 13.63 4.81
N GLU A 296 12.32 12.78 5.68
CA GLU A 296 13.72 12.89 6.09
C GLU A 296 14.68 12.60 4.93
N VAL A 297 14.37 11.58 4.12
CA VAL A 297 15.15 11.25 2.92
C VAL A 297 15.10 12.40 1.92
N ALA A 298 13.94 13.01 1.69
CA ALA A 298 13.83 14.15 0.78
C ALA A 298 14.67 15.35 1.21
N VAL A 299 14.64 15.72 2.50
CA VAL A 299 15.45 16.82 3.02
C VAL A 299 16.94 16.48 2.94
N GLY A 300 17.34 15.25 3.31
CA GLY A 300 18.73 14.80 3.26
C GLY A 300 19.31 14.78 1.85
N VAL A 301 18.52 14.28 0.88
CA VAL A 301 18.89 14.26 -0.54
C VAL A 301 18.95 15.68 -1.09
N ALA A 302 17.93 16.52 -0.86
CA ALA A 302 17.93 17.90 -1.36
C ALA A 302 19.16 18.69 -0.88
N LYS A 303 19.54 18.52 0.40
CA LYS A 303 20.77 19.10 0.95
C LYS A 303 22.01 18.56 0.23
N ARG A 304 22.14 17.24 0.04
CA ARG A 304 23.30 16.64 -0.63
C ARG A 304 23.39 17.04 -2.11
N ILE A 305 22.26 17.17 -2.81
CA ILE A 305 22.21 17.66 -4.19
C ILE A 305 22.62 19.13 -4.26
N ALA A 306 22.20 19.98 -3.33
CA ALA A 306 22.66 21.37 -3.27
C ALA A 306 24.18 21.47 -3.06
N GLU A 307 24.75 20.63 -2.17
CA GLU A 307 26.21 20.52 -1.97
C GLU A 307 26.95 20.01 -3.22
N LEU A 308 26.34 19.11 -4.00
CA LEU A 308 26.89 18.62 -5.26
C LEU A 308 26.82 19.68 -6.36
N GLY A 309 25.71 20.42 -6.46
CA GLY A 309 25.56 21.55 -7.39
C GLY A 309 26.60 22.65 -7.13
N ALA A 310 26.91 22.94 -5.86
CA ALA A 310 27.96 23.90 -5.50
C ALA A 310 29.37 23.42 -5.92
N ARG A 311 29.63 22.10 -5.89
CA ARG A 311 30.90 21.51 -6.33
C ARG A 311 31.02 21.36 -7.84
N HIS A 312 29.90 21.26 -8.55
CA HIS A 312 29.81 21.09 -9.99
C HIS A 312 28.99 22.22 -10.64
N PRO A 313 29.50 23.47 -10.67
CA PRO A 313 28.73 24.63 -11.15
C PRO A 313 28.32 24.56 -12.63
N GLY A 314 28.95 23.67 -13.43
CA GLY A 314 28.57 23.40 -14.82
C GLY A 314 27.37 22.46 -14.99
N VAL A 315 26.82 21.91 -13.91
CA VAL A 315 25.69 20.98 -13.93
C VAL A 315 24.52 21.57 -13.14
N ARG A 316 23.38 21.74 -13.81
CA ARG A 316 22.13 22.17 -13.17
C ARG A 316 21.31 20.95 -12.76
N PHE A 317 20.97 20.88 -11.48
CA PHE A 317 20.09 19.86 -10.93
C PHE A 317 18.69 20.43 -10.68
N ASP A 318 17.69 19.88 -11.36
CA ASP A 318 16.29 20.28 -11.23
C ASP A 318 15.48 19.13 -10.60
N LEU A 319 14.65 19.43 -9.60
CA LEU A 319 13.69 18.45 -9.08
C LEU A 319 12.56 18.30 -10.11
N ILE A 320 12.52 17.15 -10.79
CA ILE A 320 11.55 16.87 -11.86
C ILE A 320 10.20 16.45 -11.27
N ASP A 321 10.22 15.50 -10.33
CA ASP A 321 9.01 14.90 -9.75
C ASP A 321 9.26 14.46 -8.30
N THR A 322 8.22 14.54 -7.46
CA THR A 322 8.27 14.02 -6.09
C THR A 322 6.89 13.68 -5.54
N SER A 323 6.77 12.49 -4.95
CA SER A 323 5.58 12.10 -4.18
C SER A 323 5.60 12.62 -2.74
N VAL A 324 6.75 13.09 -2.25
CA VAL A 324 6.95 13.50 -0.85
C VAL A 324 6.12 14.73 -0.49
N THR A 325 5.87 15.63 -1.44
CA THR A 325 4.97 16.78 -1.25
C THR A 325 3.57 16.33 -0.84
N ASN A 326 3.05 15.26 -1.47
CA ASN A 326 1.76 14.69 -1.12
C ASN A 326 1.81 14.01 0.26
N THR A 327 2.85 13.23 0.55
CA THR A 327 3.04 12.58 1.86
C THR A 327 3.07 13.58 3.01
N VAL A 328 3.92 14.61 2.91
CA VAL A 328 4.08 15.65 3.94
C VAL A 328 2.84 16.53 4.02
N GLY A 329 2.21 16.85 2.88
CA GLY A 329 0.93 17.55 2.84
C GLY A 329 -0.20 16.79 3.55
N ASN A 330 -0.28 15.47 3.35
CA ASN A 330 -1.23 14.59 4.04
C ASN A 330 -0.96 14.54 5.55
N TYR A 331 0.31 14.44 5.96
CA TYR A 331 0.70 14.51 7.37
C TYR A 331 0.27 15.83 8.03
N HIS A 332 0.60 16.99 7.45
CA HIS A 332 0.21 18.29 7.99
C HIS A 332 -1.31 18.46 8.01
N SER A 333 -2.00 18.02 6.95
CA SER A 333 -3.46 18.07 6.89
C SER A 333 -4.09 17.17 7.94
N ALA A 334 -3.51 16.00 8.24
CA ALA A 334 -3.98 15.11 9.30
C ALA A 334 -3.77 15.71 10.69
N MET A 335 -2.62 16.32 10.95
CA MET A 335 -2.36 16.99 12.22
C MET A 335 -3.26 18.21 12.41
N LEU A 336 -3.53 18.97 11.34
CA LEU A 336 -4.48 20.07 11.40
C LEU A 336 -5.90 19.55 11.70
N SER A 337 -6.38 18.55 10.97
CA SER A 337 -7.71 17.95 11.24
C SER A 337 -7.81 17.34 12.64
N LEU A 338 -6.71 16.77 13.18
CA LEU A 338 -6.63 16.29 14.55
C LEU A 338 -6.85 17.44 15.56
N VAL A 339 -6.15 18.56 15.37
CA VAL A 339 -6.26 19.74 16.25
C VAL A 339 -7.62 20.41 16.11
N GLU A 340 -8.12 20.59 14.89
CA GLU A 340 -9.45 21.15 14.62
C GLU A 340 -10.55 20.26 15.22
N GLY A 341 -10.46 18.95 15.01
CA GLY A 341 -11.39 17.97 15.56
C GLY A 341 -11.37 17.94 17.09
N ALA A 342 -10.18 17.96 17.69
CA ALA A 342 -10.02 18.07 19.14
C ALA A 342 -10.62 19.38 19.68
N THR A 343 -10.37 20.50 19.01
CA THR A 343 -10.88 21.81 19.40
C THR A 343 -12.40 21.86 19.32
N LEU A 344 -13.00 21.36 18.23
CA LEU A 344 -14.45 21.26 18.08
C LEU A 344 -15.07 20.34 19.13
N ALA A 345 -14.45 19.20 19.44
CA ALA A 345 -14.90 18.32 20.50
C ALA A 345 -14.89 19.04 21.87
N VAL A 346 -13.84 19.78 22.19
CA VAL A 346 -13.75 20.58 23.43
C VAL A 346 -14.82 21.67 23.47
N ILE A 347 -15.09 22.35 22.35
CA ILE A 347 -16.16 23.36 22.25
C ILE A 347 -17.54 22.72 22.51
N VAL A 348 -17.82 21.56 21.91
CA VAL A 348 -19.08 20.84 22.16
C VAL A 348 -19.19 20.44 23.64
N VAL A 349 -18.12 19.92 24.23
CA VAL A 349 -18.08 19.57 25.66
C VAL A 349 -18.38 20.79 26.53
N PHE A 350 -17.79 21.94 26.21
CA PHE A 350 -18.04 23.20 26.91
C PHE A 350 -19.52 23.62 26.83
N LEU A 351 -20.13 23.53 25.65
CA LEU A 351 -21.54 23.89 25.45
C LEU A 351 -22.49 23.01 26.28
N PHE A 352 -22.16 21.73 26.46
CA PHE A 352 -23.00 20.79 27.21
C PHE A 352 -22.79 20.84 28.74
N LEU A 353 -21.54 20.97 29.19
CA LEU A 353 -21.20 21.02 30.63
C LEU A 353 -21.42 22.42 31.23
N ARG A 354 -21.26 23.48 30.42
CA ARG A 354 -21.36 24.90 30.83
C ARG A 354 -20.45 25.28 32.01
N ASP A 355 -19.43 24.48 32.29
CA ASP A 355 -18.42 24.69 33.32
C ASP A 355 -17.02 24.58 32.69
N TRP A 356 -16.23 25.65 32.80
CA TRP A 356 -14.91 25.73 32.20
C TRP A 356 -13.88 24.81 32.88
N ARG A 357 -14.03 24.52 34.18
CA ARG A 357 -13.13 23.61 34.93
C ARG A 357 -13.39 22.17 34.51
N ALA A 358 -14.66 21.78 34.43
CA ALA A 358 -15.07 20.47 33.95
C ALA A 358 -14.60 20.25 32.50
N THR A 359 -14.74 21.27 31.66
CA THR A 359 -14.24 21.26 30.28
C THR A 359 -12.72 21.13 30.23
N LEU A 360 -11.99 21.86 31.09
CA LEU A 360 -10.52 21.78 31.14
C LEU A 360 -10.05 20.36 31.49
N ILE A 361 -10.67 19.71 32.48
CA ILE A 361 -10.34 18.33 32.86
C ILE A 361 -10.59 17.37 31.68
N ALA A 362 -11.74 17.48 31.02
CA ALA A 362 -12.05 16.69 29.82
C ALA A 362 -11.05 16.94 28.68
N SER A 363 -10.64 18.19 28.47
CA SER A 363 -9.69 18.56 27.43
C SER A 363 -8.27 18.05 27.68
N ILE A 364 -7.84 17.96 28.95
CA ILE A 364 -6.53 17.40 29.34
C ILE A 364 -6.48 15.88 29.10
N ALA A 365 -7.63 15.20 29.14
CA ALA A 365 -7.67 13.76 28.90
C ALA A 365 -7.21 13.37 27.49
N LEU A 366 -7.46 14.23 26.50
CA LEU A 366 -7.10 14.02 25.11
C LEU A 366 -5.57 13.94 24.90
N PRO A 367 -4.75 14.96 25.24
CA PRO A 367 -3.29 14.87 25.09
C PRO A 367 -2.67 13.79 25.98
N LEU A 368 -3.20 13.56 27.19
CA LEU A 368 -2.71 12.49 28.07
C LEU A 368 -2.96 11.07 27.52
N SER A 369 -3.91 10.91 26.59
CA SER A 369 -4.19 9.64 25.93
C SER A 369 -3.49 9.51 24.58
N VAL A 370 -3.47 10.58 23.77
CA VAL A 370 -2.84 10.57 22.44
C VAL A 370 -1.32 10.46 22.53
N LEU A 371 -0.65 11.25 23.38
CA LEU A 371 0.81 11.30 23.39
C LEU A 371 1.46 9.94 23.74
N PRO A 372 1.05 9.23 24.80
CA PRO A 372 1.60 7.90 25.10
C PRO A 372 1.32 6.86 24.01
N THR A 373 0.31 7.07 23.16
CA THR A 373 0.03 6.17 22.03
C THR A 373 1.20 6.16 21.03
N PHE A 374 1.86 7.30 20.81
CA PHE A 374 3.04 7.37 19.94
C PHE A 374 4.21 6.52 20.44
N TRP A 375 4.33 6.34 21.76
CA TRP A 375 5.32 5.43 22.34
C TRP A 375 5.03 3.98 21.96
N VAL A 376 3.76 3.55 22.05
CA VAL A 376 3.35 2.20 21.64
C VAL A 376 3.54 2.00 20.12
N MET A 377 3.20 3.01 19.32
CA MET A 377 3.44 2.95 17.87
C MET A 377 4.93 2.78 17.54
N SER A 378 5.79 3.53 18.23
CA SER A 378 7.24 3.48 18.05
C SER A 378 7.82 2.13 18.47
N SER A 379 7.36 1.55 19.59
CA SER A 379 7.82 0.23 20.05
C SER A 379 7.39 -0.92 19.13
N LEU A 380 6.28 -0.75 18.40
CA LEU A 380 5.80 -1.69 17.39
C LEU A 380 6.41 -1.46 15.99
N GLY A 381 7.29 -0.45 15.83
CA GLY A 381 7.92 -0.13 14.55
C GLY A 381 6.97 0.49 13.51
N PHE A 382 5.89 1.13 13.96
CA PHE A 382 4.93 1.78 13.07
C PHE A 382 5.46 3.14 12.57
N SER A 383 4.78 3.68 11.56
CA SER A 383 5.07 4.99 10.95
C SER A 383 3.87 5.93 11.12
N LEU A 384 4.10 7.23 10.97
CA LEU A 384 3.05 8.23 10.79
C LEU A 384 2.66 8.24 9.31
N ASN A 385 1.60 7.49 8.98
CA ASN A 385 1.13 7.29 7.62
C ASN A 385 -0.38 7.51 7.51
N ALA A 386 -0.93 7.47 6.28
CA ALA A 386 -2.34 7.75 6.05
C ALA A 386 -3.28 6.90 6.93
N VAL A 387 -2.93 5.64 7.20
CA VAL A 387 -3.75 4.72 8.01
C VAL A 387 -3.60 4.94 9.51
N SER A 388 -2.38 5.11 10.03
CA SER A 388 -2.16 5.38 11.46
C SER A 388 -2.63 6.78 11.87
N LEU A 389 -2.48 7.78 10.99
CA LEU A 389 -3.03 9.13 11.19
C LEU A 389 -4.56 9.11 11.12
N LEU A 390 -5.14 8.30 10.24
CA LEU A 390 -6.58 8.06 10.22
C LEU A 390 -7.04 7.42 11.54
N ALA A 391 -6.33 6.44 12.10
CA ALA A 391 -6.64 5.88 13.42
C ALA A 391 -6.64 6.93 14.54
N ILE A 392 -5.60 7.79 14.60
CA ILE A 392 -5.47 8.81 15.65
C ILE A 392 -6.55 9.90 15.51
N THR A 393 -6.74 10.44 14.30
CA THR A 393 -7.77 11.45 14.03
C THR A 393 -9.17 10.93 14.35
N LEU A 394 -9.44 9.67 14.04
CA LEU A 394 -10.69 8.99 14.33
C LEU A 394 -10.93 8.81 15.84
N VAL A 395 -9.92 8.31 16.55
CA VAL A 395 -10.02 8.01 17.99
C VAL A 395 -10.16 9.27 18.83
N THR A 396 -9.73 10.42 18.33
CA THR A 396 -9.83 11.72 19.03
C THR A 396 -11.23 12.01 19.58
N GLY A 397 -12.29 11.67 18.83
CA GLY A 397 -13.68 11.81 19.31
C GLY A 397 -14.04 10.82 20.43
N ILE A 398 -13.49 9.60 20.38
CA ILE A 398 -13.70 8.56 21.41
C ILE A 398 -12.92 8.88 22.69
N LEU A 399 -11.70 9.42 22.60
CA LEU A 399 -10.80 9.60 23.76
C LEU A 399 -11.37 10.51 24.85
N VAL A 400 -12.17 11.51 24.46
CA VAL A 400 -12.80 12.41 25.43
C VAL A 400 -14.04 11.80 26.07
N ASP A 401 -14.63 10.78 25.46
CA ASP A 401 -15.94 10.25 25.81
C ASP A 401 -15.97 9.65 27.23
N ASP A 402 -15.02 8.78 27.59
CA ASP A 402 -14.97 8.19 28.93
C ASP A 402 -14.77 9.25 30.03
N ALA A 403 -13.90 10.24 29.76
CA ALA A 403 -13.67 11.35 30.66
C ALA A 403 -14.94 12.23 30.81
N ILE A 404 -15.68 12.48 29.72
CA ILE A 404 -16.95 13.22 29.75
C ILE A 404 -17.98 12.48 30.59
N VAL A 405 -18.17 11.18 30.37
CA VAL A 405 -19.13 10.35 31.11
C VAL A 405 -18.81 10.37 32.60
N GLU A 406 -17.52 10.27 32.96
CA GLU A 406 -17.07 10.30 34.34
C GLU A 406 -17.27 11.67 34.99
N ILE A 407 -16.91 12.75 34.31
CA ILE A 407 -17.11 14.12 34.80
C ILE A 407 -18.59 14.44 34.98
N GLU A 408 -19.46 14.10 34.02
CA GLU A 408 -20.90 14.33 34.15
C GLU A 408 -21.49 13.53 35.33
N ASN A 409 -21.00 12.30 35.57
CA ASN A 409 -21.44 11.52 36.72
C ASN A 409 -20.99 12.15 38.05
N ILE A 410 -19.77 12.69 38.12
CA ILE A 410 -19.25 13.41 39.29
C ILE A 410 -20.06 14.70 39.54
N VAL A 411 -20.30 15.49 38.49
CA VAL A 411 -21.10 16.72 38.55
C VAL A 411 -22.53 16.42 39.01
N ARG A 412 -23.13 15.30 38.56
CA ARG A 412 -24.45 14.84 39.05
C ARG A 412 -24.44 14.59 40.55
N HIS A 413 -23.40 13.94 41.09
CA HIS A 413 -23.26 13.71 42.53
C HIS A 413 -23.05 15.02 43.32
N MET A 414 -22.33 15.97 42.75
CA MET A 414 -22.18 17.29 43.35
C MET A 414 -23.51 18.05 43.41
N ARG A 415 -24.36 17.95 42.38
CA ARG A 415 -25.72 18.52 42.38
C ARG A 415 -26.64 17.91 43.46
N LEU A 416 -26.31 16.72 44.00
CA LEU A 416 -26.98 16.12 45.15
C LEU A 416 -26.48 16.67 46.50
N GLY A 417 -25.62 17.68 46.51
CA GLY A 417 -25.07 18.32 47.71
C GLY A 417 -23.79 17.68 48.26
N LYS A 418 -23.13 16.79 47.51
CA LYS A 418 -21.88 16.13 47.93
C LYS A 418 -20.67 17.01 47.59
N SER A 419 -19.68 17.06 48.50
CA SER A 419 -18.39 17.72 48.23
C SER A 419 -17.68 17.11 47.01
N PRO A 420 -16.89 17.85 46.22
CA PRO A 420 -16.18 17.34 45.04
C PRO A 420 -15.38 16.06 45.30
N TYR A 421 -14.68 16.00 46.44
CA TYR A 421 -13.87 14.84 46.82
C TYR A 421 -14.69 13.57 47.05
N ARG A 422 -15.79 13.67 47.82
CA ARG A 422 -16.73 12.52 48.03
C ARG A 422 -17.49 12.17 46.76
N ALA A 423 -17.93 13.17 46.01
CA ALA A 423 -18.61 12.98 44.74
C ALA A 423 -17.73 12.21 43.74
N ALA A 424 -16.44 12.53 43.65
CA ALA A 424 -15.49 11.83 42.78
C ALA A 424 -15.29 10.36 43.19
N LEU A 425 -15.18 10.06 44.49
CA LEU A 425 -15.05 8.70 45.00
C LEU A 425 -16.29 7.86 44.68
N GLU A 426 -17.47 8.33 45.04
CA GLU A 426 -18.71 7.56 44.86
C GLU A 426 -19.11 7.45 43.39
N ALA A 427 -18.93 8.52 42.60
CA ALA A 427 -19.25 8.49 41.18
C ALA A 427 -18.30 7.57 40.39
N ALA A 428 -17.01 7.53 40.73
CA ALA A 428 -16.06 6.63 40.07
C ALA A 428 -16.38 5.16 40.33
N ASP A 429 -16.91 4.84 41.52
CA ASP A 429 -17.32 3.49 41.93
C ASP A 429 -18.58 3.03 41.22
N GLU A 430 -19.56 3.93 41.05
CA GLU A 430 -20.84 3.62 40.40
C GLU A 430 -20.64 3.19 38.94
N ILE A 431 -19.89 3.95 38.15
CA ILE A 431 -19.74 3.68 36.70
C ILE A 431 -18.45 2.90 36.36
N GLY A 432 -17.69 2.47 37.35
CA GLY A 432 -16.31 2.04 37.14
C GLY A 432 -16.17 0.79 36.28
N LEU A 433 -16.97 -0.23 36.58
CA LEU A 433 -17.00 -1.47 35.82
C LEU A 433 -17.51 -1.24 34.40
N ALA A 434 -18.53 -0.40 34.25
CA ALA A 434 -19.14 -0.07 32.96
C ALA A 434 -18.13 0.57 32.00
N VAL A 435 -17.36 1.57 32.45
CA VAL A 435 -16.35 2.24 31.60
C VAL A 435 -15.23 1.28 31.18
N ILE A 436 -14.77 0.42 32.09
CA ILE A 436 -13.77 -0.63 31.76
C ILE A 436 -14.34 -1.58 30.69
N ALA A 437 -15.57 -2.05 30.86
CA ALA A 437 -16.20 -2.98 29.92
C ALA A 437 -16.49 -2.34 28.55
N ILE A 438 -16.90 -1.07 28.54
CA ILE A 438 -17.06 -0.26 27.31
C ILE A 438 -15.73 -0.17 26.56
N THR A 439 -14.65 0.18 27.26
CA THR A 439 -13.30 0.27 26.67
C THR A 439 -12.86 -1.10 26.15
N ALA A 440 -13.02 -2.15 26.96
CA ALA A 440 -12.66 -3.51 26.58
C ALA A 440 -13.46 -4.00 25.37
N THR A 441 -14.71 -3.58 25.23
CA THR A 441 -15.56 -3.86 24.06
C THR A 441 -15.00 -3.19 22.80
N ILE A 442 -14.58 -1.93 22.89
CA ILE A 442 -13.93 -1.22 21.77
C ILE A 442 -12.63 -1.94 21.40
N MET A 443 -11.79 -2.28 22.37
CA MET A 443 -10.56 -3.06 22.14
C MET A 443 -10.86 -4.45 21.54
N ALA A 444 -11.91 -5.13 22.00
CA ALA A 444 -12.33 -6.44 21.53
C ALA A 444 -12.78 -6.43 20.05
N ILE A 445 -13.24 -5.29 19.54
CA ILE A 445 -13.58 -5.13 18.13
C ILE A 445 -12.33 -4.89 17.28
N PHE A 446 -11.39 -4.07 17.74
CA PHE A 446 -10.21 -3.71 16.95
C PHE A 446 -9.05 -4.70 17.06
N ALA A 447 -8.92 -5.45 18.15
CA ALA A 447 -7.83 -6.40 18.34
C ALA A 447 -7.86 -7.55 17.31
N PRO A 448 -8.98 -8.25 17.03
CA PRO A 448 -9.05 -9.32 16.03
C PRO A 448 -8.66 -8.87 14.63
N VAL A 449 -9.03 -7.63 14.29
CA VAL A 449 -8.75 -7.02 12.98
C VAL A 449 -7.25 -6.91 12.72
N SER A 450 -6.43 -6.79 13.78
CA SER A 450 -4.97 -6.78 13.66
C SER A 450 -4.35 -8.14 13.30
N PHE A 451 -5.12 -9.23 13.37
CA PHE A 451 -4.72 -10.59 13.01
C PHE A 451 -5.16 -11.01 11.60
N MET A 452 -5.75 -10.10 10.83
CA MET A 452 -6.02 -10.35 9.41
C MET A 452 -4.71 -10.67 8.67
N SER A 453 -4.73 -11.71 7.84
CA SER A 453 -3.62 -12.08 6.96
C SER A 453 -3.64 -11.25 5.67
N GLY A 454 -2.65 -11.45 4.81
CA GLY A 454 -2.58 -10.79 3.51
C GLY A 454 -2.12 -9.33 3.59
N ILE A 455 -2.01 -8.69 2.43
CA ILE A 455 -1.46 -7.32 2.29
C ILE A 455 -2.36 -6.33 3.06
N ALA A 456 -3.67 -6.53 2.96
CA ALA A 456 -4.67 -5.76 3.69
C ALA A 456 -4.51 -5.84 5.21
N GLY A 457 -4.22 -7.04 5.73
CA GLY A 457 -3.99 -7.27 7.14
C GLY A 457 -2.89 -6.38 7.74
N GLN A 458 -1.87 -6.03 6.96
CA GLN A 458 -0.80 -5.14 7.42
C GLN A 458 -1.28 -3.70 7.63
N TYR A 459 -2.20 -3.20 6.81
CA TYR A 459 -2.85 -1.91 7.03
C TYR A 459 -3.74 -1.97 8.28
N PHE A 460 -4.54 -3.02 8.42
CA PHE A 460 -5.44 -3.24 9.56
C PHE A 460 -4.71 -3.47 10.88
N LYS A 461 -3.52 -4.07 10.86
CA LYS A 461 -2.64 -4.24 12.02
C LYS A 461 -2.22 -2.90 12.62
N GLN A 462 -1.71 -1.99 11.79
CA GLN A 462 -1.32 -0.65 12.28
C GLN A 462 -2.54 0.12 12.76
N PHE A 463 -3.64 0.05 12.02
CA PHE A 463 -4.89 0.71 12.38
C PHE A 463 -5.44 0.21 13.73
N GLY A 464 -5.73 -1.09 13.85
CA GLY A 464 -6.41 -1.70 15.00
C GLY A 464 -5.58 -1.61 16.28
N LEU A 465 -4.27 -1.86 16.22
CA LEU A 465 -3.40 -1.76 17.39
C LEU A 465 -3.19 -0.32 17.85
N THR A 466 -3.15 0.65 16.93
CA THR A 466 -3.08 2.08 17.29
C THR A 466 -4.34 2.51 18.03
N ILE A 467 -5.53 2.10 17.56
CA ILE A 467 -6.79 2.39 18.27
C ILE A 467 -6.84 1.69 19.62
N ALA A 468 -6.51 0.40 19.68
CA ALA A 468 -6.52 -0.35 20.93
C ALA A 468 -5.59 0.28 21.97
N ALA A 469 -4.39 0.72 21.57
CA ALA A 469 -3.46 1.42 22.44
C ALA A 469 -4.01 2.78 22.90
N ALA A 470 -4.57 3.59 21.99
CA ALA A 470 -5.11 4.90 22.32
C ALA A 470 -6.32 4.81 23.28
N VAL A 471 -7.23 3.88 23.03
CA VAL A 471 -8.40 3.62 23.88
C VAL A 471 -7.98 3.03 25.23
N PHE A 472 -6.95 2.18 25.27
CA PHE A 472 -6.38 1.71 26.53
C PHE A 472 -5.76 2.85 27.35
N MET A 473 -5.00 3.76 26.72
CA MET A 473 -4.46 4.95 27.39
C MET A 473 -5.59 5.87 27.88
N SER A 474 -6.67 6.02 27.10
CA SER A 474 -7.90 6.72 27.51
C SER A 474 -8.51 6.15 28.79
N LEU A 475 -8.61 4.83 28.88
CA LEU A 475 -9.12 4.17 30.08
C LEU A 475 -8.23 4.43 31.29
N LEU A 476 -6.90 4.38 31.12
CA LEU A 476 -5.98 4.73 32.21
C LEU A 476 -6.18 6.17 32.67
N VAL A 477 -6.36 7.11 31.74
CA VAL A 477 -6.64 8.53 32.06
C VAL A 477 -7.97 8.66 32.78
N ALA A 478 -9.04 8.06 32.25
CA ALA A 478 -10.36 8.08 32.85
C ALA A 478 -10.33 7.52 34.27
N ARG A 479 -9.66 6.39 34.52
CA ARG A 479 -9.63 5.77 35.85
C ARG A 479 -8.69 6.44 36.85
N LEU A 480 -7.53 6.96 36.41
CA LEU A 480 -6.46 7.44 37.30
C LEU A 480 -6.40 8.96 37.42
N ILE A 481 -6.63 9.69 36.33
CA ILE A 481 -6.40 11.14 36.26
C ILE A 481 -7.71 11.92 36.35
N THR A 482 -8.76 11.49 35.66
CA THR A 482 -10.01 12.27 35.59
C THR A 482 -10.69 12.45 36.98
N PRO A 483 -10.95 11.39 37.77
CA PRO A 483 -11.47 11.51 39.14
C PRO A 483 -10.53 12.28 40.06
N LEU A 484 -9.22 12.09 39.88
CA LEU A 484 -8.21 12.79 40.67
C LEU A 484 -8.30 14.30 40.43
N LEU A 485 -8.26 14.75 39.18
CA LEU A 485 -8.38 16.18 38.85
C LEU A 485 -9.75 16.71 39.28
N ALA A 486 -10.82 15.95 39.09
CA ALA A 486 -12.17 16.34 39.51
C ALA A 486 -12.27 16.57 41.03
N ALA A 487 -11.69 15.67 41.84
CA ALA A 487 -11.74 15.74 43.30
C ALA A 487 -11.08 17.00 43.88
N TYR A 488 -9.99 17.47 43.26
CA TYR A 488 -9.20 18.63 43.75
C TYR A 488 -9.45 19.94 42.98
N PHE A 489 -9.94 19.89 41.74
CA PHE A 489 -10.05 21.07 40.87
C PHE A 489 -11.48 21.57 40.67
N LEU A 490 -12.50 20.70 40.75
CA LEU A 490 -13.91 21.14 40.65
C LEU A 490 -14.33 21.92 41.89
N ARG A 491 -15.21 22.90 41.68
CA ARG A 491 -15.84 23.68 42.74
C ARG A 491 -17.35 23.47 42.71
N ASP A 492 -17.94 23.50 43.90
CA ASP A 492 -19.38 23.42 44.07
C ASP A 492 -20.05 24.71 43.57
N HIS A 493 -21.09 24.56 42.74
CA HIS A 493 -21.90 25.67 42.24
C HIS A 493 -23.33 25.68 42.82
N GLY A 494 -23.58 24.92 43.90
CA GLY A 494 -24.89 24.85 44.53
C GLY A 494 -25.91 24.00 43.75
N PRO A 495 -27.06 23.69 44.37
CA PRO A 495 -28.05 22.79 43.79
C PRO A 495 -28.82 23.47 42.65
N ASP A 496 -28.37 23.26 41.42
CA ASP A 496 -29.10 23.71 40.22
C ASP A 496 -30.31 22.78 39.97
N HIS A 497 -31.51 23.27 40.28
CA HIS A 497 -32.77 22.58 39.99
C HIS A 497 -33.14 22.80 38.52
N THR A 498 -32.34 22.27 37.60
CA THR A 498 -32.68 22.33 36.17
C THR A 498 -33.99 21.58 35.91
N ARG A 499 -35.07 22.33 35.70
CA ARG A 499 -36.36 21.82 35.22
C ARG A 499 -36.14 21.13 33.87
N GLU A 500 -36.84 20.01 33.68
CA GLU A 500 -36.74 19.27 32.43
C GLU A 500 -37.21 20.09 31.23
N GLY A 501 -36.33 20.21 30.23
CA GLY A 501 -36.64 20.86 28.97
C GLY A 501 -37.73 20.11 28.19
N PRO A 502 -38.44 20.80 27.28
CA PRO A 502 -39.52 20.21 26.48
C PRO A 502 -39.06 19.02 25.62
N VAL A 503 -37.80 19.04 25.16
CA VAL A 503 -37.18 17.96 24.37
C VAL A 503 -37.12 16.64 25.16
N MET A 504 -36.69 16.70 26.43
CA MET A 504 -36.59 15.50 27.27
C MET A 504 -37.98 14.89 27.53
N ARG A 505 -39.00 15.74 27.80
CA ARG A 505 -40.38 15.26 27.99
C ARG A 505 -40.98 14.63 26.73
N GLY A 506 -40.60 15.12 25.55
CA GLY A 506 -40.96 14.53 24.27
C GLY A 506 -40.31 13.17 24.08
N TYR A 507 -39.00 13.07 24.32
CA TYR A 507 -38.25 11.82 24.27
C TYR A 507 -38.81 10.76 25.23
N THR A 508 -39.04 11.10 26.51
CA THR A 508 -39.62 10.15 27.48
C THR A 508 -40.99 9.62 27.03
N ARG A 509 -41.81 10.45 26.38
CA ARG A 509 -43.08 10.00 25.77
C ARG A 509 -42.87 9.00 24.64
N VAL A 510 -41.91 9.24 23.76
CA VAL A 510 -41.58 8.33 22.65
C VAL A 510 -41.05 7.00 23.17
N VAL A 511 -40.16 7.00 24.17
CA VAL A 511 -39.64 5.77 24.77
C VAL A 511 -40.73 5.00 25.53
N ALA A 512 -41.57 5.69 26.29
CA ALA A 512 -42.70 5.06 26.97
C ALA A 512 -43.65 4.40 25.95
N TRP A 513 -43.89 5.05 24.80
CA TRP A 513 -44.66 4.48 23.70
C TRP A 513 -43.96 3.26 23.07
N SER A 514 -42.65 3.32 22.85
CA SER A 514 -41.87 2.23 22.23
C SER A 514 -41.83 0.98 23.11
N VAL A 515 -41.70 1.15 24.43
CA VAL A 515 -41.75 0.07 25.43
C VAL A 515 -43.15 -0.52 25.52
N ARG A 516 -44.20 0.31 25.49
CA ARG A 516 -45.60 -0.15 25.53
C ARG A 516 -46.00 -0.94 24.27
N HIS A 517 -45.53 -0.52 23.09
CA HIS A 517 -45.81 -1.17 21.81
C HIS A 517 -44.60 -1.97 21.29
N LYS A 518 -43.94 -2.72 22.18
CA LYS A 518 -42.67 -3.43 21.90
C LYS A 518 -42.66 -4.28 20.62
N PHE A 519 -43.77 -4.91 20.23
CA PHE A 519 -43.86 -5.69 18.99
C PHE A 519 -43.88 -4.82 17.72
N ILE A 520 -44.56 -3.67 17.75
CA ILE A 520 -44.56 -2.72 16.62
C ILE A 520 -43.16 -2.13 16.47
N THR A 521 -42.55 -1.74 17.60
CA THR A 521 -41.17 -1.26 17.64
C THR A 521 -40.23 -2.29 17.03
N LEU A 522 -40.31 -3.57 17.43
CA LEU A 522 -39.52 -4.67 16.88
C LEU A 522 -39.68 -4.82 15.36
N VAL A 523 -40.91 -4.86 14.85
CA VAL A 523 -41.17 -4.99 13.40
C VAL A 523 -40.58 -3.79 12.65
N LEU A 524 -40.76 -2.57 13.16
CA LEU A 524 -40.20 -1.37 12.55
C LEU A 524 -38.67 -1.44 12.51
N GLY A 525 -38.02 -1.90 13.58
CA GLY A 525 -36.57 -2.09 13.58
C GLY A 525 -36.10 -3.24 12.69
N LEU A 526 -36.88 -4.32 12.53
CA LEU A 526 -36.57 -5.40 11.59
C LEU A 526 -36.69 -4.91 10.14
N VAL A 527 -37.67 -4.05 9.85
CA VAL A 527 -37.81 -3.40 8.54
C VAL A 527 -36.64 -2.44 8.30
N CYS A 528 -36.26 -1.64 9.30
CA CYS A 528 -35.07 -0.77 9.20
C CYS A 528 -33.79 -1.60 9.03
N PHE A 529 -33.68 -2.74 9.71
CA PHE A 529 -32.58 -3.70 9.58
C PHE A 529 -32.52 -4.27 8.15
N ALA A 530 -33.64 -4.78 7.64
CA ALA A 530 -33.72 -5.32 6.29
C ALA A 530 -33.41 -4.25 5.24
N GLY A 531 -33.97 -3.04 5.40
CA GLY A 531 -33.67 -1.89 4.55
C GLY A 531 -32.19 -1.49 4.60
N SER A 532 -31.56 -1.56 5.78
CA SER A 532 -30.12 -1.29 5.95
C SER A 532 -29.27 -2.30 5.19
N ILE A 533 -29.58 -3.60 5.29
CA ILE A 533 -28.86 -4.65 4.54
C ILE A 533 -29.08 -4.48 3.03
N LEU A 534 -30.32 -4.29 2.59
CA LEU A 534 -30.63 -4.10 1.17
C LEU A 534 -29.96 -2.85 0.59
N SER A 535 -29.81 -1.79 1.40
CA SER A 535 -29.13 -0.57 0.97
C SER A 535 -27.63 -0.75 0.67
N THR A 536 -26.99 -1.81 1.18
CA THR A 536 -25.56 -2.10 0.90
C THR A 536 -25.30 -2.30 -0.59
N GLY A 537 -26.27 -2.84 -1.33
CA GLY A 537 -26.15 -3.07 -2.78
C GLY A 537 -26.33 -1.81 -3.63
N LEU A 538 -26.70 -0.67 -3.05
CA LEU A 538 -26.93 0.58 -3.78
C LEU A 538 -25.64 1.36 -4.06
N LEU A 539 -24.57 1.09 -3.31
CA LEU A 539 -23.31 1.82 -3.42
C LEU A 539 -22.25 1.01 -4.19
N PRO A 540 -21.43 1.68 -5.01
CA PRO A 540 -20.29 1.04 -5.65
C PRO A 540 -19.24 0.64 -4.60
N ALA A 541 -18.62 -0.52 -4.78
CA ALA A 541 -17.54 -1.02 -3.94
C ALA A 541 -16.19 -0.95 -4.66
N GLY A 542 -15.16 -0.46 -3.96
CA GLY A 542 -13.78 -0.38 -4.43
C GLY A 542 -12.78 -0.59 -3.30
N PHE A 543 -11.49 -0.78 -3.62
CA PHE A 543 -10.46 -0.98 -2.59
C PHE A 543 -10.05 0.35 -1.94
N LEU A 544 -9.49 1.29 -2.73
CA LEU A 544 -9.10 2.62 -2.30
C LEU A 544 -9.99 3.69 -2.94
N PRO A 545 -10.34 4.77 -2.22
CA PRO A 545 -11.01 5.91 -2.84
C PRO A 545 -10.07 6.60 -3.83
N ALA A 546 -10.65 7.25 -4.84
CA ALA A 546 -9.85 8.05 -5.76
C ALA A 546 -9.22 9.25 -5.06
N GLU A 547 -7.90 9.36 -5.17
CA GLU A 547 -7.11 10.45 -4.60
C GLU A 547 -6.74 11.47 -5.67
N ASP A 548 -6.50 12.71 -5.23
CA ASP A 548 -5.93 13.75 -6.07
C ASP A 548 -4.52 14.09 -5.53
N ALA A 549 -3.51 13.45 -6.14
CA ALA A 549 -2.11 13.59 -5.77
C ALA A 549 -1.40 14.73 -6.52
N ALA A 550 -2.15 15.53 -7.30
CA ALA A 550 -1.60 16.52 -8.24
C ALA A 550 -0.54 15.95 -9.19
N ARG A 551 -0.67 14.67 -9.55
CA ARG A 551 0.27 13.93 -10.39
C ARG A 551 -0.45 12.77 -11.07
N THR A 552 -0.22 12.62 -12.38
CA THR A 552 -0.76 11.51 -13.18
C THR A 552 0.35 10.84 -13.98
N ILE A 553 0.28 9.51 -14.09
CA ILE A 553 1.20 8.71 -14.90
C ILE A 553 0.44 8.08 -16.06
N PHE A 554 0.90 8.31 -17.29
CA PHE A 554 0.41 7.63 -18.49
C PHE A 554 1.54 6.84 -19.13
N VAL A 555 1.21 5.70 -19.73
CA VAL A 555 2.11 4.98 -20.62
C VAL A 555 1.58 5.10 -22.04
N VAL A 556 2.49 5.34 -22.97
CA VAL A 556 2.22 5.34 -24.41
C VAL A 556 3.05 4.21 -25.04
N GLU A 557 2.40 3.39 -25.85
CA GLU A 557 2.99 2.29 -26.59
C GLU A 557 2.78 2.50 -28.09
N LEU A 558 3.89 2.50 -28.84
CA LEU A 558 3.88 2.51 -30.31
C LEU A 558 3.78 1.07 -30.88
N PRO A 559 3.48 0.92 -32.19
CA PRO A 559 3.37 -0.40 -32.82
C PRO A 559 4.70 -1.18 -32.77
N PRO A 560 4.65 -2.53 -32.83
CA PRO A 560 5.85 -3.35 -32.92
C PRO A 560 6.74 -2.95 -34.10
N GLY A 561 8.04 -2.85 -33.86
CA GLY A 561 9.02 -2.42 -34.87
C GLY A 561 9.33 -0.93 -34.89
N ALA A 562 8.61 -0.10 -34.12
CA ALA A 562 8.95 1.30 -33.93
C ALA A 562 10.38 1.47 -33.36
N ARG A 563 11.11 2.46 -33.87
CA ARG A 563 12.46 2.82 -33.40
C ARG A 563 12.36 3.83 -32.26
N LEU A 564 13.42 3.94 -31.47
CA LEU A 564 13.50 4.90 -30.37
C LEU A 564 13.27 6.36 -30.86
N ALA A 565 13.74 6.69 -32.07
CA ALA A 565 13.53 8.00 -32.69
C ALA A 565 12.05 8.27 -32.99
N ASP A 566 11.31 7.26 -33.44
CA ASP A 566 9.88 7.37 -33.75
C ASP A 566 9.09 7.63 -32.44
N THR A 567 9.42 6.90 -31.37
CA THR A 567 8.87 7.13 -30.02
C THR A 567 9.21 8.53 -29.50
N THR A 568 10.45 8.98 -29.70
CA THR A 568 10.89 10.32 -29.31
C THR A 568 10.03 11.39 -29.98
N GLN A 569 9.86 11.32 -31.30
CA GLN A 569 9.08 12.29 -32.07
C GLN A 569 7.61 12.34 -31.65
N VAL A 570 6.97 11.18 -31.46
CA VAL A 570 5.56 11.10 -31.03
C VAL A 570 5.41 11.68 -29.62
N THR A 571 6.34 11.37 -28.72
CA THR A 571 6.27 11.87 -27.34
C THR A 571 6.50 13.37 -27.23
N ASP A 572 7.40 13.97 -28.02
CA ASP A 572 7.59 15.42 -28.05
C ASP A 572 6.32 16.16 -28.47
N ALA A 573 5.68 15.71 -29.55
CA ALA A 573 4.44 16.29 -30.03
C ALA A 573 3.31 16.19 -28.99
N LEU A 574 3.27 15.10 -28.23
CA LEU A 574 2.35 14.92 -27.11
C LEU A 574 2.67 15.85 -25.94
N VAL A 575 3.95 16.03 -25.59
CA VAL A 575 4.37 16.93 -24.52
C VAL A 575 3.91 18.37 -24.81
N GLU A 576 4.06 18.85 -26.04
CA GLU A 576 3.59 20.19 -26.42
C GLU A 576 2.07 20.36 -26.22
N ARG A 577 1.27 19.37 -26.64
CA ARG A 577 -0.19 19.39 -26.47
C ARG A 577 -0.61 19.30 -25.01
N ILE A 578 0.02 18.43 -24.22
CA ILE A 578 -0.29 18.25 -22.79
C ILE A 578 0.09 19.50 -22.00
N ARG A 579 1.23 20.13 -22.31
CA ARG A 579 1.68 21.37 -21.66
C ARG A 579 0.81 22.59 -21.99
N ALA A 580 0.01 22.54 -23.05
CA ALA A 580 -0.95 23.59 -23.36
C ALA A 580 -2.13 23.64 -22.38
N LEU A 581 -2.35 22.58 -21.57
CA LEU A 581 -3.35 22.58 -20.51
C LEU A 581 -2.90 23.46 -19.34
N PRO A 582 -3.73 24.40 -18.87
CA PRO A 582 -3.34 25.34 -17.81
C PRO A 582 -3.08 24.67 -16.45
N GLU A 583 -3.65 23.47 -16.22
CA GLU A 583 -3.44 22.71 -15.00
C GLU A 583 -2.10 21.97 -14.96
N VAL A 584 -1.39 21.82 -16.08
CA VAL A 584 -0.13 21.06 -16.17
C VAL A 584 1.06 21.96 -15.85
N ARG A 585 1.83 21.61 -14.81
CA ARG A 585 3.04 22.33 -14.42
C ARG A 585 4.27 21.85 -15.18
N SER A 586 4.43 20.54 -15.31
CA SER A 586 5.58 19.94 -16.01
C SER A 586 5.26 18.54 -16.50
N VAL A 587 5.95 18.12 -17.55
CA VAL A 587 5.84 16.77 -18.10
C VAL A 587 7.24 16.17 -18.18
N PHE A 588 7.41 15.01 -17.54
CA PHE A 588 8.60 14.19 -17.67
C PHE A 588 8.29 12.95 -18.51
N VAL A 589 9.14 12.66 -19.48
CA VAL A 589 9.03 11.49 -20.35
C VAL A 589 10.23 10.60 -20.13
N ASP A 590 9.98 9.37 -19.73
CA ASP A 590 10.95 8.28 -19.66
C ASP A 590 10.67 7.31 -20.80
N GLY A 591 11.38 7.47 -21.91
CA GLY A 591 11.21 6.73 -23.14
C GLY A 591 12.09 5.48 -23.21
N GLY A 592 11.60 4.44 -23.88
CA GLY A 592 12.21 3.12 -23.91
C GLY A 592 11.94 2.28 -22.66
N ARG A 593 11.07 2.75 -21.75
CA ARG A 593 10.80 2.12 -20.46
C ARG A 593 9.35 2.32 -19.99
N GLN A 594 8.83 1.30 -19.31
CA GLN A 594 7.61 1.32 -18.53
C GLN A 594 7.94 0.93 -17.08
N LEU A 595 7.62 1.82 -16.14
CA LEU A 595 7.74 1.56 -14.71
C LEU A 595 6.82 0.38 -14.29
N PRO A 596 7.25 -0.51 -13.40
CA PRO A 596 8.51 -0.50 -12.66
C PRO A 596 9.71 -1.18 -13.35
N ALA A 597 9.53 -2.00 -14.40
CA ALA A 597 10.62 -2.88 -14.86
C ALA A 597 10.71 -3.19 -16.37
N LYS A 598 9.72 -2.83 -17.21
CA LYS A 598 9.72 -3.24 -18.63
C LYS A 598 10.53 -2.25 -19.47
N LYS A 599 11.61 -2.71 -20.11
CA LYS A 599 12.45 -1.90 -21.02
C LYS A 599 12.19 -2.28 -22.46
N GLU A 600 11.56 -1.39 -23.22
CA GLU A 600 11.24 -1.61 -24.63
C GLU A 600 11.20 -0.28 -25.37
N VAL A 601 11.91 -0.17 -26.49
CA VAL A 601 12.12 1.08 -27.24
C VAL A 601 10.82 1.78 -27.67
N ARG A 602 9.74 1.03 -27.85
CA ARG A 602 8.43 1.53 -28.30
C ARG A 602 7.55 2.09 -27.17
N LEU A 603 7.94 1.90 -25.91
CA LEU A 603 7.20 2.36 -24.73
C LEU A 603 7.75 3.70 -24.25
N ALA A 604 6.87 4.56 -23.73
CA ALA A 604 7.26 5.76 -23.01
C ALA A 604 6.32 6.01 -21.84
N THR A 605 6.90 6.34 -20.68
CA THR A 605 6.15 6.71 -19.47
C THR A 605 6.15 8.21 -19.29
N PHE A 606 4.96 8.81 -19.28
CA PHE A 606 4.72 10.21 -18.98
C PHE A 606 4.41 10.36 -17.49
N THR A 607 5.20 11.16 -16.79
CA THR A 607 4.87 11.66 -15.45
C THR A 607 4.48 13.12 -15.57
N ILE A 608 3.19 13.40 -15.36
CA ILE A 608 2.58 14.72 -15.56
C ILE A 608 2.29 15.30 -14.18
N ASN A 609 3.00 16.37 -13.84
CA ASN A 609 2.80 17.08 -12.58
C ASN A 609 1.78 18.18 -12.79
N LEU A 610 0.74 18.18 -11.96
CA LEU A 610 -0.34 19.15 -12.00
C LEU A 610 -0.09 20.28 -11.01
N ALA A 611 -0.73 21.41 -11.25
CA ALA A 611 -0.83 22.47 -10.26
C ALA A 611 -1.52 21.94 -8.98
N PRO A 612 -1.17 22.46 -7.79
CA PRO A 612 -1.81 22.07 -6.53
C PRO A 612 -3.34 22.14 -6.62
N LYS A 613 -4.03 21.21 -5.96
CA LYS A 613 -5.50 21.11 -5.98
C LYS A 613 -6.20 22.44 -5.69
N ASN A 614 -5.67 23.24 -4.76
CA ASN A 614 -6.28 24.50 -4.34
C ASN A 614 -6.15 25.65 -5.36
N THR A 615 -5.31 25.51 -6.39
CA THR A 615 -5.09 26.55 -7.40
C THR A 615 -5.78 26.25 -8.73
N ARG A 616 -6.44 25.10 -8.87
CA ARG A 616 -7.09 24.67 -10.12
C ARG A 616 -8.57 24.38 -9.93
N HIS A 617 -9.34 24.56 -11.01
CA HIS A 617 -10.78 24.34 -11.01
C HIS A 617 -11.17 22.89 -11.34
N ARG A 618 -10.40 22.23 -12.21
CA ARG A 618 -10.62 20.83 -12.58
C ARG A 618 -9.95 19.89 -11.58
N THR A 619 -10.63 18.80 -11.23
CA THR A 619 -10.05 17.71 -10.43
C THR A 619 -9.02 16.93 -11.24
N GLN A 620 -8.12 16.18 -10.59
CA GLN A 620 -7.14 15.35 -11.31
C GLN A 620 -7.83 14.39 -12.29
N LYS A 621 -8.90 13.70 -11.87
CA LYS A 621 -9.71 12.84 -12.75
C LYS A 621 -10.22 13.56 -14.01
N GLN A 622 -10.67 14.80 -13.89
CA GLN A 622 -11.14 15.59 -15.03
C GLN A 622 -10.00 15.97 -15.97
N VAL A 623 -8.82 16.27 -15.43
CA VAL A 623 -7.61 16.50 -16.22
C VAL A 623 -7.15 15.21 -16.91
N ASP A 624 -7.24 14.06 -16.24
CA ASP A 624 -6.93 12.76 -16.81
C ASP A 624 -7.83 12.45 -18.01
N ILE A 625 -9.13 12.72 -17.93
CA ILE A 625 -10.07 12.59 -19.06
C ILE A 625 -9.65 13.52 -20.21
N ALA A 626 -9.27 14.76 -19.92
CA ALA A 626 -8.79 15.69 -20.95
C ALA A 626 -7.49 15.22 -21.62
N ILE A 627 -6.54 14.68 -20.85
CA ILE A 627 -5.29 14.12 -21.37
C ILE A 627 -5.58 12.88 -22.22
N ARG A 628 -6.48 11.99 -21.77
CA ARG A 628 -6.91 10.80 -22.54
C ARG A 628 -7.50 11.20 -23.90
N ALA A 629 -8.31 12.26 -23.94
CA ALA A 629 -8.85 12.78 -25.20
C ALA A 629 -7.72 13.23 -26.15
N LEU A 630 -6.72 13.94 -25.65
CA LEU A 630 -5.55 14.35 -26.45
C LEU A 630 -4.73 13.15 -26.96
N LEU A 631 -4.62 12.08 -26.16
CA LEU A 631 -3.92 10.86 -26.55
C LEU A 631 -4.71 10.05 -27.58
N HIS A 632 -6.04 10.04 -27.48
CA HIS A 632 -6.92 9.35 -28.43
C HIS A 632 -6.85 9.95 -29.85
N ASP A 633 -6.56 11.25 -29.97
CA ASP A 633 -6.41 11.94 -31.25
C ASP A 633 -5.11 11.59 -32.01
N VAL A 634 -4.19 10.85 -31.38
CA VAL A 634 -2.93 10.43 -32.02
C VAL A 634 -3.11 9.05 -32.66
N PRO A 635 -2.88 8.92 -33.98
CA PRO A 635 -3.01 7.65 -34.67
C PRO A 635 -1.93 6.66 -34.24
N ASP A 636 -2.24 5.37 -34.36
CA ASP A 636 -1.32 4.24 -34.19
C ASP A 636 -0.62 4.13 -32.82
N ILE A 637 -1.11 4.80 -31.77
CA ILE A 637 -0.64 4.60 -30.39
C ILE A 637 -1.66 3.85 -29.54
N ARG A 638 -1.15 3.09 -28.57
CA ARG A 638 -1.93 2.62 -27.41
C ARG A 638 -1.51 3.44 -26.21
N PHE A 639 -2.45 3.71 -25.31
CA PHE A 639 -2.14 4.40 -24.06
C PHE A 639 -3.01 3.89 -22.93
N TRP A 640 -2.51 4.04 -21.70
CA TRP A 640 -3.25 3.73 -20.49
C TRP A 640 -2.70 4.54 -19.31
N ALA A 641 -3.54 4.74 -18.29
CA ALA A 641 -3.11 5.35 -17.04
C ALA A 641 -2.51 4.28 -16.11
N LEU A 642 -1.49 4.65 -15.34
CA LEU A 642 -0.99 3.84 -14.23
C LEU A 642 -1.41 4.47 -12.91
N ARG A 643 -1.88 3.65 -11.98
CA ARG A 643 -1.97 4.05 -10.57
C ARG A 643 -0.57 4.14 -9.97
N GLU A 644 -0.46 4.78 -8.81
CA GLU A 644 0.81 4.88 -8.09
C GLU A 644 1.42 3.52 -7.68
N GLY A 645 0.64 2.44 -7.67
CA GLY A 645 1.14 1.07 -7.50
C GLY A 645 1.75 0.45 -8.78
N GLY A 646 1.77 1.18 -9.90
CA GLY A 646 2.27 0.68 -11.19
C GLY A 646 1.32 -0.29 -11.91
N GLN A 647 0.07 -0.42 -11.44
CA GLN A 647 -0.98 -1.27 -12.01
C GLN A 647 -2.07 -0.41 -12.67
N ARG A 648 -2.81 -1.02 -13.61
CA ARG A 648 -4.01 -0.42 -14.21
C ARG A 648 -5.24 -0.64 -13.32
N ASP A 649 -6.34 0.04 -13.63
CA ASP A 649 -7.56 -0.01 -12.79
C ASP A 649 -8.17 -1.41 -12.72
N VAL A 650 -8.20 -2.13 -13.85
CA VAL A 650 -8.73 -3.50 -13.96
C VAL A 650 -7.69 -4.38 -14.62
N THR A 651 -7.39 -5.52 -13.99
CA THR A 651 -6.53 -6.56 -14.56
C THR A 651 -7.14 -7.93 -14.30
N LEU A 652 -7.40 -8.68 -15.37
CA LEU A 652 -7.86 -10.06 -15.34
C LEU A 652 -6.90 -10.93 -16.13
N ILE A 653 -6.45 -12.03 -15.54
CA ILE A 653 -5.51 -12.94 -16.22
C ILE A 653 -6.28 -14.09 -16.84
N VAL A 654 -6.15 -14.24 -18.16
CA VAL A 654 -6.53 -15.45 -18.89
C VAL A 654 -5.29 -16.34 -18.95
N SER A 655 -5.37 -17.55 -18.41
CA SER A 655 -4.24 -18.47 -18.33
C SER A 655 -4.57 -19.87 -18.83
N GLY A 656 -3.59 -20.54 -19.43
CA GLY A 656 -3.75 -21.88 -19.97
C GLY A 656 -2.43 -22.47 -20.49
N PRO A 657 -2.43 -23.74 -20.93
CA PRO A 657 -1.25 -24.42 -21.42
C PRO A 657 -0.89 -24.01 -22.86
N ASP A 658 -1.88 -23.67 -23.69
CA ASP A 658 -1.70 -23.33 -25.11
C ASP A 658 -1.76 -21.82 -25.34
N LYS A 659 -0.72 -21.27 -25.99
CA LYS A 659 -0.61 -19.86 -26.34
C LYS A 659 -1.76 -19.41 -27.25
N THR A 660 -2.13 -20.22 -28.25
CA THR A 660 -3.09 -19.81 -29.29
C THR A 660 -4.49 -19.71 -28.71
N VAL A 661 -4.92 -20.75 -28.00
CA VAL A 661 -6.23 -20.81 -27.34
C VAL A 661 -6.38 -19.69 -26.32
N VAL A 662 -5.34 -19.42 -25.51
CA VAL A 662 -5.36 -18.32 -24.52
C VAL A 662 -5.46 -16.96 -25.22
N ALA A 663 -4.69 -16.73 -26.28
CA ALA A 663 -4.71 -15.47 -27.03
C ALA A 663 -6.05 -15.23 -27.74
N GLU A 664 -6.64 -16.27 -28.34
CA GLU A 664 -7.95 -16.21 -28.99
C GLU A 664 -9.07 -15.92 -27.98
N THR A 665 -9.05 -16.63 -26.84
CA THR A 665 -10.01 -16.40 -25.75
C THR A 665 -9.90 -14.97 -25.21
N ALA A 666 -8.67 -14.50 -24.96
CA ALA A 666 -8.43 -13.15 -24.49
C ALA A 666 -8.87 -12.09 -25.51
N ALA A 667 -8.64 -12.29 -26.81
CA ALA A 667 -9.07 -11.36 -27.85
C ALA A 667 -10.61 -11.33 -28.02
N LYS A 668 -11.28 -12.47 -27.84
CA LYS A 668 -12.74 -12.53 -27.82
C LYS A 668 -13.31 -11.81 -26.58
N LEU A 669 -12.75 -12.12 -25.41
CA LEU A 669 -13.13 -11.47 -24.15
C LEU A 669 -12.88 -9.96 -24.17
N GLN A 670 -11.78 -9.50 -24.79
CA GLN A 670 -11.48 -8.08 -24.96
C GLN A 670 -12.57 -7.36 -25.77
N ARG A 671 -13.01 -7.95 -26.90
CA ARG A 671 -14.07 -7.35 -27.74
C ARG A 671 -15.41 -7.28 -27.02
N GLU A 672 -15.75 -8.31 -26.24
CA GLU A 672 -16.97 -8.32 -25.43
C GLU A 672 -16.88 -7.31 -24.27
N ALA A 673 -15.73 -7.25 -23.58
CA ALA A 673 -15.48 -6.33 -22.47
C ALA A 673 -15.45 -4.86 -22.91
N ALA A 674 -15.05 -4.56 -24.15
CA ALA A 674 -15.13 -3.21 -24.71
C ALA A 674 -16.57 -2.67 -24.83
N GLY A 675 -17.59 -3.54 -24.79
CA GLY A 675 -19.01 -3.15 -24.76
C GLY A 675 -19.57 -2.91 -23.35
N VAL A 676 -18.79 -3.16 -22.30
CA VAL A 676 -19.24 -2.98 -20.91
C VAL A 676 -19.18 -1.48 -20.54
N PRO A 677 -20.28 -0.88 -20.07
CA PRO A 677 -20.29 0.52 -19.64
C PRO A 677 -19.23 0.79 -18.56
N HIS A 678 -18.61 1.97 -18.61
CA HIS A 678 -17.54 2.43 -17.69
C HIS A 678 -16.17 1.76 -17.84
N LEU A 679 -16.02 0.75 -18.69
CA LEU A 679 -14.71 0.25 -19.11
C LEU A 679 -14.26 0.98 -20.37
N VAL A 680 -13.08 1.61 -20.30
CA VAL A 680 -12.46 2.28 -21.44
C VAL A 680 -11.05 1.76 -21.65
N ASN A 681 -10.52 1.90 -22.88
CA ASN A 681 -9.19 1.42 -23.26
C ASN A 681 -8.94 -0.05 -22.88
N VAL A 682 -9.90 -0.92 -23.19
CA VAL A 682 -9.79 -2.36 -22.94
C VAL A 682 -8.74 -2.96 -23.89
N LEU A 683 -7.65 -3.45 -23.31
CA LEU A 683 -6.47 -3.94 -24.02
C LEU A 683 -6.15 -5.37 -23.58
N SER A 684 -5.66 -6.16 -24.54
CA SER A 684 -5.07 -7.47 -24.29
C SER A 684 -3.55 -7.35 -24.37
N THR A 685 -2.84 -7.87 -23.38
CA THR A 685 -1.37 -7.94 -23.38
C THR A 685 -0.84 -9.11 -24.22
N ALA A 686 -1.71 -9.78 -25.01
CA ALA A 686 -1.29 -10.85 -25.89
C ALA A 686 -0.11 -10.38 -26.75
N PRO A 687 1.01 -11.12 -26.76
CA PRO A 687 2.20 -10.68 -27.46
C PRO A 687 1.91 -10.61 -28.96
N LEU A 688 2.17 -9.43 -29.53
CA LEU A 688 2.16 -9.25 -30.97
C LEU A 688 3.36 -10.01 -31.54
N ASP A 689 3.12 -10.77 -32.61
CA ASP A 689 4.22 -11.44 -33.29
C ASP A 689 5.06 -10.37 -34.02
N ARG A 690 6.38 -10.44 -33.82
CA ARG A 690 7.34 -9.66 -34.59
C ARG A 690 7.96 -10.53 -35.67
N THR A 691 8.40 -9.87 -36.74
CA THR A 691 9.25 -10.51 -37.74
C THR A 691 10.60 -10.85 -37.10
N GLU A 692 11.07 -12.07 -37.32
CA GLU A 692 12.37 -12.55 -36.88
C GLU A 692 13.14 -13.16 -38.05
N ILE A 693 14.47 -13.17 -38.00
CA ILE A 693 15.32 -13.85 -38.97
C ILE A 693 15.67 -15.22 -38.40
N ARG A 694 15.24 -16.30 -39.06
CA ARG A 694 15.55 -17.67 -38.69
C ARG A 694 16.72 -18.19 -39.50
N ILE A 695 17.80 -18.55 -38.81
CA ILE A 695 18.98 -19.17 -39.40
C ILE A 695 18.91 -20.67 -39.12
N ARG A 696 18.78 -21.49 -40.17
CA ARG A 696 18.77 -22.95 -40.05
C ARG A 696 20.08 -23.53 -40.59
N PRO A 697 20.96 -24.10 -39.74
CA PRO A 697 22.19 -24.72 -40.20
C PRO A 697 21.90 -25.90 -41.15
N LYS A 698 22.68 -25.98 -42.24
CA LYS A 698 22.72 -27.12 -43.16
C LYS A 698 23.62 -28.19 -42.55
N ALA A 699 23.07 -29.03 -41.68
CA ALA A 699 23.83 -29.93 -40.81
C ALA A 699 24.91 -30.77 -41.55
N GLY A 700 24.62 -31.30 -42.74
CA GLY A 700 25.60 -32.05 -43.54
C GLY A 700 26.78 -31.18 -44.00
N VAL A 701 26.50 -30.08 -44.70
CA VAL A 701 27.53 -29.17 -45.23
C VAL A 701 28.32 -28.49 -44.10
N ALA A 702 27.65 -28.11 -43.02
CA ALA A 702 28.28 -27.51 -41.85
C ALA A 702 29.25 -28.52 -41.18
N ALA A 703 28.85 -29.80 -41.04
CA ALA A 703 29.71 -30.84 -40.50
C ALA A 703 30.95 -31.11 -41.38
N ASP A 704 30.78 -31.18 -42.70
CA ASP A 704 31.87 -31.39 -43.66
C ASP A 704 32.92 -30.26 -43.60
N LEU A 705 32.47 -29.03 -43.37
CA LEU A 705 33.33 -27.85 -43.23
C LEU A 705 33.84 -27.61 -41.79
N GLY A 706 33.43 -28.46 -40.85
CA GLY A 706 33.77 -28.34 -39.43
C GLY A 706 33.19 -27.10 -38.75
N VAL A 707 32.06 -26.59 -39.26
CA VAL A 707 31.34 -25.42 -38.75
C VAL A 707 30.27 -25.89 -37.76
N THR A 708 30.34 -25.41 -36.52
CA THR A 708 29.31 -25.68 -35.51
C THR A 708 28.21 -24.63 -35.55
N THR A 709 27.02 -24.98 -35.02
CA THR A 709 25.92 -24.02 -34.82
C THR A 709 26.36 -22.84 -33.94
N ASP A 710 27.20 -23.09 -32.92
CA ASP A 710 27.74 -22.04 -32.05
C ASP A 710 28.58 -21.03 -32.84
N LEU A 711 29.38 -21.50 -33.80
CA LEU A 711 30.22 -20.63 -34.64
C LEU A 711 29.39 -19.79 -35.61
N ILE A 712 28.32 -20.37 -36.16
CA ILE A 712 27.34 -19.63 -36.98
C ILE A 712 26.69 -18.52 -36.15
N ALA A 713 26.21 -18.86 -34.95
CA ALA A 713 25.58 -17.92 -34.03
C ALA A 713 26.55 -16.82 -33.57
N GLU A 714 27.81 -17.16 -33.24
CA GLU A 714 28.87 -16.21 -32.90
C GLU A 714 29.14 -15.23 -34.04
N THR A 715 29.26 -15.73 -35.27
CA THR A 715 29.52 -14.90 -36.46
C THR A 715 28.43 -13.87 -36.68
N VAL A 716 27.15 -14.28 -36.62
CA VAL A 716 26.01 -13.38 -36.80
C VAL A 716 25.90 -12.39 -35.65
N ARG A 717 26.07 -12.85 -34.40
CA ARG A 717 25.98 -12.01 -33.20
C ARG A 717 27.04 -10.90 -33.22
N VAL A 718 28.31 -11.26 -33.37
CA VAL A 718 29.44 -10.30 -33.42
C VAL A 718 29.29 -9.37 -34.63
N GLY A 719 28.82 -9.88 -35.77
CA GLY A 719 28.58 -9.07 -36.95
C GLY A 719 27.49 -8.00 -36.78
N THR A 720 26.45 -8.28 -36.01
CA THR A 720 25.23 -7.42 -35.94
C THR A 720 25.18 -6.53 -34.70
N ILE A 721 25.26 -7.12 -33.51
CA ILE A 721 25.11 -6.43 -32.21
C ILE A 721 26.43 -6.30 -31.45
N GLY A 722 27.51 -6.91 -31.97
CA GLY A 722 28.76 -7.13 -31.26
C GLY A 722 28.70 -8.31 -30.29
N ASP A 723 29.80 -8.66 -29.65
CA ASP A 723 29.77 -9.76 -28.68
C ASP A 723 29.08 -9.36 -27.36
N ILE A 724 28.81 -10.35 -26.52
CA ILE A 724 28.17 -10.15 -25.21
C ILE A 724 29.11 -9.44 -24.23
N GLY A 725 28.57 -8.69 -23.28
CA GLY A 725 29.35 -7.82 -22.37
C GLY A 725 30.53 -8.51 -21.69
N ALA A 726 30.36 -9.75 -21.22
CA ALA A 726 31.44 -10.54 -20.60
C ALA A 726 32.57 -10.93 -21.58
N ASN A 727 32.27 -10.99 -22.88
CA ASN A 727 33.21 -11.36 -23.94
C ASN A 727 33.74 -10.17 -24.75
N LEU A 728 33.33 -8.94 -24.42
CA LEU A 728 33.89 -7.74 -25.02
C LEU A 728 35.31 -7.51 -24.49
N ALA A 729 36.21 -7.12 -25.39
CA ALA A 729 37.49 -6.57 -24.97
C ALA A 729 37.24 -5.29 -24.16
N LYS A 730 38.11 -4.99 -23.19
CA LYS A 730 37.96 -3.80 -22.34
C LYS A 730 39.15 -2.88 -22.56
N PHE A 731 38.83 -1.60 -22.68
CA PHE A 731 39.78 -0.51 -22.77
C PHE A 731 39.96 0.09 -21.37
N ASN A 732 41.17 0.01 -20.83
CA ASN A 732 41.47 0.54 -19.49
C ASN A 732 41.80 2.03 -19.59
N THR A 733 40.90 2.88 -19.11
CA THR A 733 41.19 4.31 -18.84
C THR A 733 41.70 4.48 -17.42
N ILE A 734 42.19 5.68 -17.07
CA ILE A 734 42.74 5.98 -15.73
C ILE A 734 41.69 5.73 -14.63
N ASP A 735 40.42 6.03 -14.91
CA ASP A 735 39.32 6.04 -13.95
C ASP A 735 38.35 4.84 -14.11
N ARG A 736 38.27 4.22 -15.29
CA ARG A 736 37.30 3.13 -15.57
C ARG A 736 37.69 2.17 -16.69
N GLN A 737 37.02 1.03 -16.75
CA GLN A 737 37.08 0.13 -17.91
C GLN A 737 35.93 0.43 -18.87
N VAL A 738 36.26 0.72 -20.13
CA VAL A 738 35.29 1.00 -21.20
C VAL A 738 35.20 -0.24 -22.11
N PRO A 739 34.00 -0.78 -22.40
CA PRO A 739 33.88 -1.90 -23.32
C PRO A 739 34.26 -1.50 -24.75
N ILE A 740 34.92 -2.41 -25.47
CA ILE A 740 35.23 -2.29 -26.88
C ILE A 740 34.26 -3.19 -27.65
N ARG A 741 33.34 -2.60 -28.41
CA ARG A 741 32.37 -3.32 -29.22
C ARG A 741 32.82 -3.41 -30.67
N VAL A 742 33.12 -4.63 -31.09
CA VAL A 742 33.44 -4.96 -32.49
C VAL A 742 32.15 -5.29 -33.23
N GLN A 743 31.86 -4.59 -34.31
CA GLN A 743 30.66 -4.82 -35.11
C GLN A 743 30.83 -4.39 -36.57
N LEU A 744 29.93 -4.82 -37.45
CA LEU A 744 29.90 -4.37 -38.84
C LEU A 744 29.16 -3.03 -38.98
N PRO A 745 29.37 -2.30 -40.09
CA PRO A 745 28.67 -1.06 -40.37
C PRO A 745 27.15 -1.27 -40.42
N GLU A 746 26.40 -0.30 -39.90
CA GLU A 746 24.95 -0.38 -39.76
C GLU A 746 24.20 -0.68 -41.06
N ARG A 747 24.70 -0.18 -42.20
CA ARG A 747 24.14 -0.45 -43.54
C ARG A 747 24.03 -1.94 -43.88
N LEU A 748 24.87 -2.80 -43.31
CA LEU A 748 24.85 -4.24 -43.54
C LEU A 748 23.87 -4.99 -42.64
N ARG A 749 23.34 -4.33 -41.59
CA ARG A 749 22.38 -4.92 -40.64
C ARG A 749 20.95 -4.92 -41.18
N GLY A 750 20.63 -3.99 -42.08
CA GLY A 750 19.28 -3.76 -42.58
C GLY A 750 18.87 -4.62 -43.79
N ASP A 751 19.78 -5.39 -44.37
CA ASP A 751 19.54 -6.16 -45.59
C ASP A 751 19.89 -7.64 -45.37
N LEU A 752 18.89 -8.51 -45.53
CA LEU A 752 19.03 -9.96 -45.36
C LEU A 752 20.08 -10.54 -46.31
N SER A 753 20.18 -10.03 -47.54
CA SER A 753 21.15 -10.49 -48.53
C SER A 753 22.59 -10.23 -48.09
N GLN A 754 22.82 -9.15 -47.35
CA GLN A 754 24.13 -8.83 -46.80
C GLN A 754 24.49 -9.76 -45.63
N ILE A 755 23.52 -10.11 -44.79
CA ILE A 755 23.70 -11.08 -43.70
C ILE A 755 24.07 -12.47 -44.26
N GLU A 756 23.47 -12.87 -45.39
CA GLU A 756 23.80 -14.13 -46.08
C GLU A 756 25.24 -14.21 -46.58
N THR A 757 25.85 -13.06 -46.89
CA THR A 757 27.25 -12.97 -47.37
C THR A 757 28.29 -12.95 -46.25
N LEU A 758 27.86 -12.88 -44.97
CA LEU A 758 28.76 -12.90 -43.83
C LEU A 758 29.63 -14.15 -43.86
N LYS A 759 30.93 -13.97 -43.63
CA LYS A 759 31.89 -15.09 -43.71
C LYS A 759 31.95 -15.83 -42.38
N VAL A 760 31.74 -17.14 -42.43
CA VAL A 760 31.91 -18.08 -41.33
C VAL A 760 33.25 -18.81 -41.52
N PRO A 761 34.12 -18.87 -40.51
CA PRO A 761 35.41 -19.52 -40.65
C PRO A 761 35.22 -21.05 -40.71
N VAL A 762 36.00 -21.74 -41.55
CA VAL A 762 35.96 -23.21 -41.69
C VAL A 762 37.28 -23.86 -41.25
N LYS A 763 37.22 -25.15 -40.97
CA LYS A 763 38.41 -25.95 -40.61
C LYS A 763 39.38 -25.98 -41.80
N GLY A 764 40.55 -25.34 -41.66
CA GLY A 764 41.55 -25.18 -42.74
C GLY A 764 41.93 -23.74 -43.05
N GLY A 765 41.34 -22.75 -42.37
CA GLY A 765 41.76 -21.34 -42.47
C GLY A 765 41.11 -20.55 -43.61
N ALA A 766 40.20 -21.15 -44.37
CA ALA A 766 39.32 -20.47 -45.31
C ALA A 766 38.05 -19.97 -44.59
N ALA A 767 37.31 -19.05 -45.20
CA ALA A 767 36.00 -18.60 -44.70
C ALA A 767 34.96 -18.63 -45.83
N VAL A 768 33.78 -19.19 -45.54
CA VAL A 768 32.68 -19.37 -46.52
C VAL A 768 31.51 -18.45 -46.20
N PRO A 769 30.69 -18.02 -47.19
CA PRO A 769 29.47 -17.27 -46.91
C PRO A 769 28.51 -18.05 -46.01
N LEU A 770 27.76 -17.35 -45.16
CA LEU A 770 26.79 -17.92 -44.24
C LEU A 770 25.72 -18.73 -44.99
N SER A 771 25.30 -18.28 -46.18
CA SER A 771 24.36 -19.00 -47.05
C SER A 771 24.81 -20.41 -47.47
N THR A 772 26.11 -20.68 -47.43
CA THR A 772 26.68 -22.00 -47.74
C THR A 772 26.42 -23.00 -46.61
N VAL A 773 26.44 -22.54 -45.35
CA VAL A 773 26.35 -23.38 -44.15
C VAL A 773 25.01 -23.25 -43.42
N ALA A 774 24.17 -22.27 -43.77
CA ALA A 774 22.84 -22.09 -43.19
C ALA A 774 21.87 -21.45 -44.19
N ASP A 775 20.58 -21.73 -44.02
CA ASP A 775 19.49 -21.05 -44.73
C ASP A 775 18.89 -19.95 -43.85
N LEU A 776 18.70 -18.75 -44.43
CA LEU A 776 18.10 -17.61 -43.76
C LEU A 776 16.67 -17.42 -44.28
N THR A 777 15.71 -17.36 -43.36
CA THR A 777 14.29 -17.16 -43.70
C THR A 777 13.64 -16.17 -42.75
N LEU A 778 12.69 -15.38 -43.24
CA LEU A 778 11.87 -14.53 -42.39
C LEU A 778 10.79 -15.37 -41.71
N GLY A 779 10.76 -15.32 -40.39
CA GLY A 779 9.78 -15.98 -39.54
C GLY A 779 8.95 -14.99 -38.74
N ARG A 780 8.05 -15.52 -37.91
CA ARG A 780 7.27 -14.76 -36.92
C ARG A 780 7.46 -15.39 -35.55
N GLY A 781 7.79 -14.57 -34.56
CA GLY A 781 8.00 -15.00 -33.17
C GLY A 781 7.37 -14.02 -32.17
N PRO A 782 7.02 -14.46 -30.96
CA PRO A 782 6.48 -13.56 -29.94
C PRO A 782 7.52 -12.53 -29.51
N THR A 783 7.12 -11.28 -29.29
CA THR A 783 8.00 -10.25 -28.70
C THR A 783 8.36 -10.55 -27.24
N ALA A 784 7.41 -11.09 -26.49
CA ALA A 784 7.57 -11.52 -25.11
C ALA A 784 6.63 -12.70 -24.81
N ILE A 785 6.94 -13.49 -23.79
CA ILE A 785 6.06 -14.54 -23.28
C ILE A 785 5.92 -14.32 -21.78
N ASP A 786 4.70 -14.06 -21.35
CA ASP A 786 4.37 -13.94 -19.93
C ASP A 786 3.77 -15.23 -19.41
N ARG A 787 4.11 -15.58 -18.17
CA ARG A 787 3.68 -16.79 -17.50
C ARG A 787 3.26 -16.49 -16.07
N TYR A 788 2.20 -17.18 -15.62
CA TYR A 788 1.67 -17.10 -14.26
C TYR A 788 1.50 -18.51 -13.70
N ASP A 789 2.11 -18.81 -12.57
CA ASP A 789 2.08 -20.12 -11.91
C ASP A 789 2.34 -21.28 -12.90
N ARG A 790 3.35 -21.11 -13.78
CA ARG A 790 3.78 -22.05 -14.83
C ARG A 790 2.83 -22.23 -16.02
N ALA A 791 1.73 -21.48 -16.09
CA ALA A 791 0.86 -21.42 -17.27
C ALA A 791 1.21 -20.19 -18.14
N ILE A 792 0.90 -20.25 -19.43
CA ILE A 792 0.97 -19.04 -20.28
C ILE A 792 -0.14 -18.10 -19.83
N ARG A 793 0.17 -16.81 -19.72
CA ARG A 793 -0.79 -15.80 -19.28
C ARG A 793 -0.96 -14.72 -20.34
N VAL A 794 -2.18 -14.24 -20.49
CA VAL A 794 -2.51 -13.00 -21.18
C VAL A 794 -3.37 -12.18 -20.23
N ALA A 795 -2.95 -10.95 -19.95
CA ALA A 795 -3.72 -10.03 -19.12
C ALA A 795 -4.70 -9.26 -20.00
N LEU A 796 -5.96 -9.25 -19.59
CA LEU A 796 -6.97 -8.32 -20.05
C LEU A 796 -6.97 -7.14 -19.07
N GLU A 797 -6.66 -5.96 -19.59
CA GLU A 797 -6.51 -4.76 -18.79
C GLU A 797 -7.41 -3.65 -19.30
N ALA A 798 -8.02 -2.89 -18.39
CA ALA A 798 -8.90 -1.78 -18.74
C ALA A 798 -8.76 -0.64 -17.74
N ASP A 799 -9.12 0.55 -18.20
CA ASP A 799 -9.24 1.73 -17.35
C ASP A 799 -10.72 1.94 -16.99
N MET A 800 -10.97 2.58 -15.85
CA MET A 800 -12.32 2.86 -15.37
C MET A 800 -12.68 4.34 -15.58
N GLU A 801 -13.85 4.60 -16.18
CA GLU A 801 -14.36 5.96 -16.38
C GLU A 801 -15.77 6.13 -15.83
N GLY A 802 -15.96 7.15 -15.00
CA GLY A 802 -17.28 7.50 -14.43
C GLY A 802 -17.82 6.53 -13.38
N SER A 803 -17.05 5.51 -12.97
CA SER A 803 -17.41 4.57 -11.90
C SER A 803 -16.18 4.15 -11.11
N ASP A 804 -16.32 4.02 -9.78
CA ASP A 804 -15.29 3.49 -8.87
C ASP A 804 -15.60 2.03 -8.46
N ALA A 805 -16.57 1.38 -9.14
CA ALA A 805 -17.12 0.07 -8.77
C ALA A 805 -16.34 -1.12 -9.36
N LEU A 806 -15.07 -1.31 -8.96
CA LEU A 806 -14.21 -2.38 -9.49
C LEU A 806 -14.91 -3.76 -9.43
N GLY A 807 -15.52 -4.09 -8.29
CA GLY A 807 -16.19 -5.40 -8.11
C GLY A 807 -17.39 -5.61 -9.03
N ALA A 808 -18.17 -4.55 -9.31
CA ALA A 808 -19.31 -4.62 -10.21
C ALA A 808 -18.86 -4.80 -11.67
N LEU A 809 -17.78 -4.11 -12.07
CA LEU A 809 -17.22 -4.21 -13.41
C LEU A 809 -16.59 -5.58 -13.67
N ILE A 810 -15.85 -6.13 -12.70
CA ILE A 810 -15.31 -7.49 -12.80
C ILE A 810 -16.45 -8.51 -12.90
N SER A 811 -17.48 -8.37 -12.09
CA SER A 811 -18.67 -9.23 -12.16
C SER A 811 -19.37 -9.13 -13.51
N ALA A 812 -19.44 -7.94 -14.10
CA ALA A 812 -19.98 -7.73 -15.44
C ALA A 812 -19.14 -8.42 -16.52
N VAL A 813 -17.80 -8.35 -16.42
CA VAL A 813 -16.89 -9.06 -17.34
C VAL A 813 -16.99 -10.57 -17.17
N LEU A 814 -17.09 -11.08 -15.94
CA LEU A 814 -17.28 -12.51 -15.67
C LEU A 814 -18.67 -13.02 -16.09
N ALA A 815 -19.65 -12.13 -16.22
CA ALA A 815 -20.98 -12.47 -16.71
C ALA A 815 -21.06 -12.60 -18.24
N LEU A 816 -20.01 -12.21 -18.97
CA LEU A 816 -19.95 -12.29 -20.43
C LEU A 816 -19.99 -13.73 -20.94
N PRO A 817 -20.51 -13.98 -22.15
CA PRO A 817 -20.62 -15.32 -22.72
C PRO A 817 -19.29 -16.07 -22.74
N THR A 818 -18.20 -15.40 -23.16
CA THR A 818 -16.87 -16.03 -23.24
C THR A 818 -16.27 -16.34 -21.87
N ALA A 819 -16.63 -15.58 -20.82
CA ALA A 819 -16.19 -15.86 -19.46
C ALA A 819 -16.97 -17.02 -18.80
N LYS A 820 -18.22 -17.25 -19.21
CA LYS A 820 -19.06 -18.36 -18.74
C LYS A 820 -18.74 -19.68 -19.42
N ASP A 821 -18.45 -19.65 -20.72
CA ASP A 821 -18.14 -20.83 -21.52
C ASP A 821 -16.69 -20.77 -22.01
N LEU A 822 -15.78 -21.13 -21.11
CA LEU A 822 -14.34 -21.14 -21.38
C LEU A 822 -13.94 -22.39 -22.17
N LEU A 823 -13.05 -22.20 -23.14
CA LEU A 823 -12.40 -23.30 -23.85
C LEU A 823 -11.69 -24.24 -22.87
N PRO A 824 -11.68 -25.57 -23.11
CA PRO A 824 -11.05 -26.52 -22.21
C PRO A 824 -9.58 -26.17 -21.90
N GLY A 825 -9.23 -26.14 -20.62
CA GLY A 825 -7.87 -25.84 -20.16
C GLY A 825 -7.54 -24.35 -19.98
N VAL A 826 -8.48 -23.44 -20.28
CA VAL A 826 -8.34 -22.01 -20.01
C VAL A 826 -9.03 -21.66 -18.69
N THR A 827 -8.39 -20.82 -17.88
CA THR A 827 -8.95 -20.27 -16.63
C THR A 827 -8.79 -18.77 -16.58
N ILE A 828 -9.81 -18.07 -16.07
CA ILE A 828 -9.73 -16.64 -15.75
C ILE A 828 -9.43 -16.51 -14.26
N ARG A 829 -8.40 -15.75 -13.92
CA ARG A 829 -8.03 -15.41 -12.54
C ARG A 829 -8.11 -13.91 -12.32
N GLN A 830 -8.60 -13.52 -11.17
CA GLN A 830 -8.52 -12.14 -10.69
C GLN A 830 -7.16 -11.96 -10.03
N THR A 831 -6.45 -10.87 -10.35
CA THR A 831 -5.13 -10.55 -9.79
C THR A 831 -5.04 -9.06 -9.48
N GLY A 832 -4.00 -8.65 -8.75
CA GLY A 832 -3.82 -7.25 -8.37
C GLY A 832 -4.87 -6.79 -7.37
N ASP A 833 -5.36 -5.56 -7.50
CA ASP A 833 -6.36 -4.96 -6.60
C ASP A 833 -7.60 -5.84 -6.39
N ALA A 834 -8.03 -6.60 -7.41
CA ALA A 834 -9.21 -7.47 -7.33
C ALA A 834 -9.01 -8.66 -6.37
N GLU A 835 -7.84 -9.31 -6.43
CA GLU A 835 -7.48 -10.40 -5.53
C GLU A 835 -7.34 -9.89 -4.10
N VAL A 836 -6.61 -8.77 -3.93
CA VAL A 836 -6.44 -8.12 -2.63
C VAL A 836 -7.80 -7.72 -2.05
N MET A 837 -8.69 -7.15 -2.86
CA MET A 837 -10.05 -6.80 -2.45
C MET A 837 -10.83 -8.02 -1.95
N GLY A 838 -10.75 -9.16 -2.67
CA GLY A 838 -11.36 -10.43 -2.23
C GLY A 838 -10.84 -10.90 -0.88
N GLU A 839 -9.50 -10.95 -0.72
CA GLU A 839 -8.85 -11.30 0.55
C GLU A 839 -9.28 -10.35 1.69
N VAL A 840 -9.40 -9.04 1.42
CA VAL A 840 -9.86 -8.04 2.39
C VAL A 840 -11.27 -8.35 2.87
N PHE A 841 -12.21 -8.59 1.95
CA PHE A 841 -13.61 -8.78 2.31
C PHE A 841 -13.82 -10.08 3.08
N GLU A 842 -13.14 -11.17 2.69
CA GLU A 842 -13.18 -12.44 3.42
C GLU A 842 -12.56 -12.28 4.82
N GLY A 843 -11.35 -11.71 4.89
CA GLY A 843 -10.67 -11.44 6.16
C GLY A 843 -11.46 -10.51 7.06
N PHE A 844 -12.14 -9.51 6.51
CA PHE A 844 -13.01 -8.59 7.25
C PHE A 844 -14.24 -9.29 7.81
N ALA A 845 -14.91 -10.14 7.03
CA ALA A 845 -16.06 -10.92 7.52
C ALA A 845 -15.67 -11.81 8.70
N LEU A 846 -14.51 -12.48 8.62
CA LEU A 846 -13.94 -13.29 9.70
C LEU A 846 -13.57 -12.42 10.91
N ALA A 847 -12.88 -11.29 10.71
CA ALA A 847 -12.48 -10.40 11.79
C ALA A 847 -13.68 -9.76 12.50
N MET A 848 -14.71 -9.36 11.75
CA MET A 848 -15.97 -8.85 12.30
C MET A 848 -16.70 -9.92 13.10
N GLY A 849 -16.77 -11.16 12.60
CA GLY A 849 -17.34 -12.28 13.34
C GLY A 849 -16.59 -12.55 14.65
N ALA A 850 -15.25 -12.58 14.61
CA ALA A 850 -14.42 -12.74 15.79
C ALA A 850 -14.57 -11.57 16.78
N GLY A 851 -14.60 -10.33 16.29
CA GLY A 851 -14.83 -9.14 17.10
C GLY A 851 -16.18 -9.15 17.79
N LEU A 852 -17.26 -9.47 17.06
CA LEU A 852 -18.61 -9.64 17.64
C LEU A 852 -18.64 -10.72 18.73
N MET A 853 -17.93 -11.84 18.52
CA MET A 853 -17.81 -12.90 19.53
C MET A 853 -17.05 -12.44 20.77
N MET A 854 -15.95 -11.68 20.60
CA MET A 854 -15.21 -11.12 21.74
C MET A 854 -16.04 -10.07 22.50
N VAL A 855 -16.77 -9.21 21.79
CA VAL A 855 -17.72 -8.26 22.38
C VAL A 855 -18.78 -9.00 23.17
N PHE A 856 -19.40 -10.02 22.59
CA PHE A 856 -20.38 -10.84 23.28
C PHE A 856 -19.79 -11.41 24.58
N GLY A 857 -18.57 -11.96 24.54
CA GLY A 857 -17.86 -12.43 25.73
C GLY A 857 -17.67 -11.35 26.80
N VAL A 858 -17.22 -10.14 26.43
CA VAL A 858 -17.06 -9.01 27.36
C VAL A 858 -18.39 -8.60 27.98
N LEU A 859 -19.46 -8.55 27.17
CA LEU A 859 -20.81 -8.20 27.65
C LEU A 859 -21.40 -9.28 28.58
N VAL A 860 -21.16 -10.56 28.30
CA VAL A 860 -21.58 -11.66 29.19
C VAL A 860 -20.91 -11.52 30.54
N LEU A 861 -19.61 -11.21 30.58
CA LEU A 861 -18.87 -10.97 31.81
C LEU A 861 -19.34 -9.72 32.56
N LEU A 862 -19.77 -8.67 31.83
CA LEU A 862 -20.31 -7.44 32.41
C LEU A 862 -21.67 -7.68 33.10
N PHE A 863 -22.62 -8.31 32.40
CA PHE A 863 -23.99 -8.46 32.89
C PHE A 863 -24.25 -9.74 33.69
N GLY A 864 -23.32 -10.70 33.67
CA GLY A 864 -23.53 -12.02 34.27
C GLY A 864 -24.65 -12.83 33.61
N ASN A 865 -25.04 -12.51 32.37
CA ASN A 865 -26.13 -13.14 31.64
C ASN A 865 -25.79 -13.27 30.14
N PHE A 866 -26.18 -14.38 29.52
CA PHE A 866 -25.99 -14.66 28.08
C PHE A 866 -27.00 -13.94 27.17
N LEU A 867 -28.20 -13.61 27.68
CA LEU A 867 -29.27 -13.07 26.84
C LEU A 867 -29.26 -11.55 26.73
N GLN A 868 -28.98 -10.82 27.82
CA GLN A 868 -28.92 -9.35 27.80
C GLN A 868 -27.91 -8.77 26.80
N PRO A 869 -26.71 -9.35 26.60
CA PRO A 869 -25.80 -8.93 25.53
C PRO A 869 -26.43 -8.89 24.13
N LEU A 870 -27.38 -9.79 23.82
CA LEU A 870 -28.06 -9.80 22.52
C LEU A 870 -28.86 -8.51 22.31
N THR A 871 -29.48 -7.95 23.35
CA THR A 871 -30.20 -6.67 23.29
C THR A 871 -29.31 -5.55 22.74
N ILE A 872 -28.04 -5.53 23.15
CA ILE A 872 -27.06 -4.54 22.71
C ILE A 872 -26.63 -4.82 21.28
N LEU A 873 -26.31 -6.07 20.94
CA LEU A 873 -25.86 -6.46 19.59
C LEU A 873 -26.93 -6.19 18.52
N PHE A 874 -28.22 -6.27 18.86
CA PHE A 874 -29.33 -5.91 17.95
C PHE A 874 -29.31 -4.45 17.48
N SER A 875 -28.61 -3.55 18.18
CA SER A 875 -28.49 -2.14 17.77
C SER A 875 -27.43 -1.92 16.67
N LEU A 876 -26.49 -2.85 16.49
CA LEU A 876 -25.36 -2.71 15.58
C LEU A 876 -25.75 -2.55 14.11
N PRO A 877 -26.65 -3.38 13.54
CA PRO A 877 -26.94 -3.32 12.11
C PRO A 877 -27.66 -2.02 11.71
N LEU A 878 -28.37 -1.38 12.66
CA LEU A 878 -29.01 -0.08 12.44
C LEU A 878 -28.00 1.02 12.13
N SER A 879 -26.77 0.90 12.64
CA SER A 879 -25.68 1.84 12.35
C SER A 879 -25.16 1.73 10.92
N ILE A 880 -25.18 0.51 10.36
CA ILE A 880 -24.75 0.24 8.99
C ILE A 880 -25.67 0.97 8.00
N GLY A 881 -26.99 0.96 8.23
CA GLY A 881 -27.94 1.71 7.42
C GLY A 881 -27.69 3.21 7.43
N GLY A 882 -27.36 3.78 8.60
CA GLY A 882 -26.98 5.18 8.73
C GLY A 882 -25.68 5.54 8.00
N ALA A 883 -24.70 4.63 8.05
CA ALA A 883 -23.43 4.80 7.34
C ALA A 883 -23.63 4.82 5.82
N ILE A 884 -24.42 3.88 5.30
CA ILE A 884 -24.77 3.80 3.87
C ILE A 884 -25.56 5.02 3.44
N LEU A 885 -26.52 5.47 4.24
CA LEU A 885 -27.30 6.68 3.95
C LEU A 885 -26.39 7.91 3.84
N GLY A 886 -25.42 8.05 4.77
CA GLY A 886 -24.42 9.12 4.70
C GLY A 886 -23.60 9.06 3.41
N LEU A 887 -23.08 7.89 3.05
CA LEU A 887 -22.32 7.70 1.80
C LEU A 887 -23.15 7.97 0.54
N LEU A 888 -24.43 7.62 0.54
CA LEU A 888 -25.35 7.83 -0.58
C LEU A 888 -25.64 9.32 -0.78
N ILE A 889 -25.85 10.08 0.30
CA ILE A 889 -26.06 11.54 0.24
C ILE A 889 -24.83 12.25 -0.35
N PHE A 890 -23.63 11.81 0.01
CA PHE A 890 -22.37 12.43 -0.44
C PHE A 890 -21.74 11.73 -1.66
N ASN A 891 -22.44 10.77 -2.28
CA ASN A 891 -22.01 9.97 -3.43
C ASN A 891 -20.58 9.40 -3.28
N LYS A 892 -20.33 8.69 -2.18
CA LYS A 892 -19.03 8.06 -1.87
C LYS A 892 -19.11 6.52 -1.96
N PRO A 893 -18.10 5.84 -2.52
CA PRO A 893 -18.09 4.38 -2.62
C PRO A 893 -17.80 3.71 -1.26
N ILE A 894 -18.22 2.45 -1.13
CA ILE A 894 -17.74 1.57 -0.06
C ILE A 894 -16.29 1.22 -0.38
N SER A 895 -15.38 1.76 0.43
CA SER A 895 -13.93 1.59 0.30
C SER A 895 -13.31 1.06 1.59
N MET A 896 -12.03 0.68 1.57
CA MET A 896 -11.31 0.20 2.76
C MET A 896 -11.45 1.15 3.97
N PRO A 897 -11.29 2.50 3.83
CA PRO A 897 -11.57 3.43 4.93
C PRO A 897 -13.02 3.38 5.44
N VAL A 898 -14.00 3.17 4.57
CA VAL A 898 -15.41 3.04 4.97
C VAL A 898 -15.65 1.77 5.79
N VAL A 899 -15.09 0.65 5.35
CA VAL A 899 -15.16 -0.63 6.07
C VAL A 899 -14.56 -0.49 7.47
N ILE A 900 -13.43 0.20 7.57
CA ILE A 900 -12.82 0.62 8.84
C ILE A 900 -13.80 1.45 9.69
N GLY A 901 -14.47 2.44 9.09
CA GLY A 901 -15.47 3.27 9.76
C GLY A 901 -16.68 2.47 10.26
N ILE A 902 -17.17 1.50 9.48
CA ILE A 902 -18.27 0.60 9.89
C ILE A 902 -17.85 -0.22 11.11
N LEU A 903 -16.62 -0.74 11.13
CA LEU A 903 -16.10 -1.48 12.27
C LEU A 903 -16.00 -0.61 13.52
N MET A 904 -15.57 0.65 13.37
CA MET A 904 -15.56 1.62 14.46
C MET A 904 -16.98 1.92 14.98
N LEU A 905 -17.94 2.09 14.07
CA LEU A 905 -19.35 2.28 14.45
C LEU A 905 -19.85 1.16 15.34
N MET A 906 -19.46 -0.09 15.08
CA MET A 906 -19.86 -1.21 15.93
C MET A 906 -19.40 -1.01 17.38
N GLY A 907 -18.17 -0.56 17.61
CA GLY A 907 -17.68 -0.31 18.97
C GLY A 907 -18.37 0.84 19.66
N VAL A 908 -18.51 1.97 18.95
CA VAL A 908 -19.10 3.19 19.51
C VAL A 908 -20.61 3.03 19.76
N VAL A 909 -21.32 2.33 18.88
CA VAL A 909 -22.76 2.07 19.03
C VAL A 909 -23.02 1.10 20.18
N THR A 910 -22.20 0.06 20.30
CA THR A 910 -22.26 -0.87 21.43
C THR A 910 -22.09 -0.11 22.75
N LYS A 911 -21.15 0.83 22.83
CA LYS A 911 -20.96 1.71 23.99
C LYS A 911 -22.24 2.44 24.41
N ASN A 912 -22.91 3.10 23.46
CA ASN A 912 -24.15 3.85 23.75
C ASN A 912 -25.26 2.94 24.29
N ALA A 913 -25.38 1.73 23.75
CA ALA A 913 -26.34 0.74 24.22
C ALA A 913 -25.96 0.12 25.59
N ILE A 914 -24.68 -0.15 25.85
CA ILE A 914 -24.18 -0.62 27.16
C ILE A 914 -24.59 0.37 28.26
N MET A 915 -24.32 1.67 28.06
CA MET A 915 -24.62 2.71 29.06
C MET A 915 -26.09 2.76 29.48
N LEU A 916 -27.00 2.45 28.55
CA LEU A 916 -28.44 2.43 28.77
C LEU A 916 -28.89 1.16 29.50
N VAL A 917 -28.44 0.00 29.03
CA VAL A 917 -28.83 -1.31 29.57
C VAL A 917 -28.24 -1.52 30.95
N ASP A 918 -26.98 -1.17 31.18
CA ASP A 918 -26.30 -1.27 32.47
C ASP A 918 -27.02 -0.53 33.59
N PHE A 919 -27.45 0.70 33.33
CA PHE A 919 -28.23 1.47 34.31
C PHE A 919 -29.59 0.83 34.62
N ALA A 920 -30.26 0.28 33.59
CA ALA A 920 -31.54 -0.39 33.79
C ALA A 920 -31.38 -1.69 34.61
N VAL A 921 -30.32 -2.46 34.36
CA VAL A 921 -29.98 -3.67 35.11
C VAL A 921 -29.66 -3.34 36.57
N GLU A 922 -28.92 -2.26 36.82
CA GLU A 922 -28.61 -1.81 38.18
C GLU A 922 -29.86 -1.36 38.95
N GLU A 923 -30.77 -0.59 38.33
CA GLU A 923 -32.03 -0.18 38.97
C GLU A 923 -32.98 -1.37 39.20
N MET A 924 -32.97 -2.35 38.29
CA MET A 924 -33.69 -3.62 38.52
C MET A 924 -33.13 -4.39 39.70
N ALA A 925 -31.80 -4.39 39.90
CA ALA A 925 -31.17 -4.99 41.08
C ALA A 925 -31.57 -4.27 42.38
N ARG A 926 -31.94 -2.98 42.30
CA ARG A 926 -32.50 -2.20 43.42
C ARG A 926 -34.02 -2.40 43.62
N GLY A 927 -34.65 -3.27 42.84
CA GLY A 927 -36.07 -3.64 42.98
C GLY A 927 -37.06 -2.81 42.15
N VAL A 928 -36.59 -1.94 41.25
CA VAL A 928 -37.47 -1.16 40.36
C VAL A 928 -38.05 -2.04 39.26
N ASP A 929 -39.32 -1.86 38.91
CA ASP A 929 -39.94 -2.56 37.77
C ASP A 929 -39.17 -2.26 36.46
N ARG A 930 -38.97 -3.30 35.64
CA ARG A 930 -38.14 -3.25 34.43
C ARG A 930 -38.54 -2.17 33.42
N ALA A 931 -39.84 -1.93 33.22
CA ALA A 931 -40.31 -0.96 32.24
C ALA A 931 -40.06 0.46 32.75
N THR A 932 -40.22 0.65 34.06
CA THR A 932 -39.89 1.91 34.73
C THR A 932 -38.37 2.13 34.75
N ALA A 933 -37.59 1.10 35.05
CA ALA A 933 -36.14 1.13 35.10
C ALA A 933 -35.52 1.51 33.75
N ILE A 934 -35.94 0.91 32.63
CA ILE A 934 -35.39 1.21 31.31
C ILE A 934 -35.81 2.60 30.79
N ILE A 935 -37.01 3.07 31.13
CA ILE A 935 -37.47 4.43 30.78
C ILE A 935 -36.68 5.47 31.58
N ASP A 936 -36.46 5.24 32.87
CA ASP A 936 -35.68 6.13 33.72
C ASP A 936 -34.19 6.11 33.37
N ALA A 937 -33.67 4.94 32.97
CA ALA A 937 -32.35 4.80 32.36
C ALA A 937 -32.22 5.68 31.11
N GLY A 938 -33.17 5.60 30.19
CA GLY A 938 -33.23 6.45 28.99
C GLY A 938 -33.22 7.93 29.35
N ARG A 939 -34.06 8.34 30.30
CA ARG A 939 -34.14 9.73 30.75
C ARG A 939 -32.82 10.25 31.33
N LYS A 940 -32.15 9.46 32.16
CA LYS A 940 -30.88 9.84 32.82
C LYS A 940 -29.68 9.77 31.87
N ARG A 941 -29.69 8.86 30.88
CA ARG A 941 -28.56 8.60 29.98
C ARG A 941 -28.66 9.30 28.62
N ALA A 942 -29.84 9.72 28.18
CA ALA A 942 -30.01 10.34 26.86
C ALA A 942 -29.17 11.61 26.68
N ARG A 943 -29.07 12.49 27.68
CA ARG A 943 -28.24 13.70 27.59
C ARG A 943 -26.75 13.36 27.43
N PRO A 944 -26.13 12.54 28.29
CA PRO A 944 -24.75 12.08 28.10
C PRO A 944 -24.51 11.40 26.74
N ILE A 945 -25.40 10.48 26.33
CA ILE A 945 -25.26 9.76 25.05
C ILE A 945 -25.33 10.71 23.85
N VAL A 946 -26.26 11.66 23.84
CA VAL A 946 -26.37 12.64 22.74
C VAL A 946 -25.18 13.60 22.73
N MET A 947 -24.70 14.01 23.91
CA MET A 947 -23.51 14.86 24.03
C MET A 947 -22.28 14.19 23.42
N THR A 948 -22.03 12.93 23.74
CA THR A 948 -20.85 12.20 23.25
C THR A 948 -20.96 11.94 21.76
N THR A 949 -22.15 11.57 21.26
CA THR A 949 -22.40 11.43 19.81
C THR A 949 -22.16 12.73 19.05
N ILE A 950 -22.62 13.89 19.56
CA ILE A 950 -22.40 15.18 18.90
C ILE A 950 -20.92 15.57 18.96
N ALA A 951 -20.23 15.33 20.08
CA ALA A 951 -18.81 15.63 20.22
C ALA A 951 -17.96 14.79 19.26
N MET A 952 -18.26 13.49 19.14
CA MET A 952 -17.62 12.58 18.18
C MET A 952 -17.90 13.02 16.74
N ALA A 953 -19.17 13.29 16.40
CA ALA A 953 -19.54 13.74 15.06
C ALA A 953 -18.82 15.06 14.71
N ALA A 954 -18.84 16.05 15.61
CA ALA A 954 -18.19 17.35 15.43
C ALA A 954 -16.67 17.21 15.27
N GLY A 955 -16.02 16.35 16.08
CA GLY A 955 -14.59 16.07 15.97
C GLY A 955 -14.19 15.46 14.62
N MET A 956 -15.12 14.79 13.94
CA MET A 956 -14.90 14.15 12.64
C MET A 956 -15.32 15.03 11.44
N VAL A 957 -16.02 16.14 11.66
CA VAL A 957 -16.43 17.08 10.59
C VAL A 957 -15.24 17.58 9.76
N PRO A 958 -14.11 18.03 10.34
CA PRO A 958 -12.98 18.50 9.54
C PRO A 958 -12.45 17.41 8.58
N SER A 959 -12.39 16.17 9.06
CA SER A 959 -12.00 15.01 8.23
C SER A 959 -13.03 14.69 7.14
N ALA A 960 -14.33 14.89 7.41
CA ALA A 960 -15.40 14.68 6.43
C ALA A 960 -15.41 15.72 5.29
N MET A 961 -14.93 16.94 5.56
CA MET A 961 -14.91 18.03 4.56
C MET A 961 -13.77 17.92 3.53
N ALA A 962 -12.75 17.10 3.78
CA ALA A 962 -11.61 16.90 2.86
C ALA A 962 -10.93 18.18 2.34
N LEU A 963 -10.81 19.22 3.17
CA LEU A 963 -10.23 20.52 2.76
C LEU A 963 -8.70 20.46 2.55
N GLY A 964 -8.01 19.53 3.21
CA GLY A 964 -6.56 19.35 3.10
C GLY A 964 -6.14 18.32 2.04
N ILE A 965 -4.84 18.30 1.74
CA ILE A 965 -4.22 17.30 0.86
C ILE A 965 -4.39 15.91 1.50
N GLY A 966 -4.84 14.92 0.73
CA GLY A 966 -5.10 13.56 1.23
C GLY A 966 -6.38 13.42 2.06
N GLY A 967 -7.26 14.43 2.04
CA GLY A 967 -8.58 14.35 2.68
C GLY A 967 -9.51 13.33 2.02
N GLU A 968 -9.27 12.97 0.75
CA GLU A 968 -10.04 12.00 -0.03
C GLU A 968 -10.01 10.59 0.59
N PHE A 969 -8.90 10.22 1.23
CA PHE A 969 -8.76 8.95 1.92
C PHE A 969 -9.58 8.89 3.22
N ARG A 970 -9.71 10.03 3.93
CA ARG A 970 -10.36 10.11 5.26
C ARG A 970 -11.85 10.44 5.21
N ALA A 971 -12.28 11.23 4.23
CA ALA A 971 -13.65 11.73 4.18
C ALA A 971 -14.73 10.66 4.04
N PRO A 972 -14.63 9.65 3.14
CA PRO A 972 -15.64 8.60 3.04
C PRO A 972 -15.86 7.88 4.36
N MET A 973 -14.78 7.58 5.09
CA MET A 973 -14.87 7.01 6.44
C MET A 973 -15.59 7.95 7.40
N ALA A 974 -15.15 9.22 7.47
CA ALA A 974 -15.73 10.17 8.41
C ALA A 974 -17.23 10.39 8.17
N ILE A 975 -17.65 10.48 6.90
CA ILE A 975 -19.05 10.57 6.50
C ILE A 975 -19.84 9.32 6.93
N ALA A 976 -19.29 8.13 6.68
CA ALA A 976 -19.92 6.88 7.08
C ALA A 976 -20.12 6.81 8.60
N VAL A 977 -19.10 7.17 9.38
CA VAL A 977 -19.18 7.17 10.85
C VAL A 977 -20.15 8.25 11.36
N ILE A 978 -20.10 9.47 10.84
CA ILE A 978 -21.04 10.53 11.26
C ILE A 978 -22.50 10.11 10.97
N GLY A 979 -22.77 9.62 9.75
CA GLY A 979 -24.09 9.15 9.35
C GLY A 979 -24.57 7.97 10.22
N GLY A 980 -23.69 7.00 10.44
CA GLY A 980 -23.97 5.85 11.30
C GLY A 980 -24.22 6.23 12.75
N LEU A 981 -23.44 7.14 13.33
CA LEU A 981 -23.59 7.59 14.71
C LEU A 981 -24.89 8.36 14.93
N ILE A 982 -25.24 9.28 14.02
CA ILE A 982 -26.47 10.09 14.14
C ILE A 982 -27.70 9.19 14.08
N VAL A 983 -27.79 8.33 13.05
CA VAL A 983 -28.93 7.43 12.85
C VAL A 983 -28.99 6.37 13.96
N SER A 984 -27.86 5.77 14.31
CA SER A 984 -27.81 4.74 15.36
C SER A 984 -28.12 5.30 16.74
N THR A 985 -27.67 6.50 17.08
CA THR A 985 -27.98 7.10 18.39
C THR A 985 -29.48 7.39 18.51
N GLY A 986 -30.09 7.95 17.46
CA GLY A 986 -31.53 8.21 17.45
C GLY A 986 -32.35 6.93 17.54
N LEU A 987 -31.99 5.90 16.77
CA LEU A 987 -32.70 4.62 16.77
C LEU A 987 -32.44 3.81 18.04
N SER A 988 -31.21 3.75 18.54
CA SER A 988 -30.86 2.94 19.72
C SER A 988 -31.55 3.45 21.00
N LEU A 989 -31.61 4.77 21.21
CA LEU A 989 -32.30 5.38 22.35
C LEU A 989 -33.82 5.08 22.40
N VAL A 990 -34.41 4.65 21.28
CA VAL A 990 -35.84 4.31 21.16
C VAL A 990 -36.06 2.79 21.09
N PHE A 991 -35.20 2.09 20.35
CA PHE A 991 -35.34 0.68 19.99
C PHE A 991 -34.78 -0.27 21.05
N VAL A 992 -33.61 0.07 21.64
CA VAL A 992 -32.97 -0.75 22.69
C VAL A 992 -33.89 -0.95 23.91
N PRO A 993 -34.61 0.08 24.42
CA PRO A 993 -35.57 -0.10 25.51
C PRO A 993 -36.67 -1.15 25.23
N ALA A 994 -37.20 -1.17 24.01
CA ALA A 994 -38.26 -2.11 23.63
C ALA A 994 -37.73 -3.54 23.52
N ILE A 995 -36.54 -3.72 22.93
CA ILE A 995 -35.88 -5.03 22.85
C ILE A 995 -35.48 -5.53 24.23
N PHE A 996 -34.98 -4.67 25.11
CA PHE A 996 -34.61 -5.05 26.47
C PHE A 996 -35.75 -5.75 27.20
N VAL A 997 -36.95 -5.18 27.16
CA VAL A 997 -38.14 -5.80 27.80
C VAL A 997 -38.52 -7.13 27.13
N LEU A 998 -38.39 -7.24 25.81
CA LEU A 998 -38.69 -8.47 25.06
C LEU A 998 -37.69 -9.60 25.37
N VAL A 999 -36.39 -9.27 25.43
CA VAL A 999 -35.33 -10.22 25.73
C VAL A 999 -35.39 -10.65 27.21
N ASP A 1000 -35.75 -9.74 28.11
CA ASP A 1000 -36.02 -10.08 29.52
C ASP A 1000 -37.23 -11.03 29.65
N ASP A 1001 -38.30 -10.82 28.88
CA ASP A 1001 -39.43 -11.78 28.80
C ASP A 1001 -38.95 -13.17 28.36
N LEU A 1002 -38.09 -13.22 27.35
CA LEU A 1002 -37.51 -14.47 26.85
C LEU A 1002 -36.57 -15.13 27.88
N SER A 1003 -35.78 -14.35 28.60
CA SER A 1003 -34.90 -14.82 29.67
C SER A 1003 -35.68 -15.47 30.80
N ARG A 1004 -36.80 -14.87 31.23
CA ARG A 1004 -37.67 -15.45 32.27
C ARG A 1004 -38.36 -16.72 31.79
N LEU A 1005 -38.75 -16.79 30.52
CA LEU A 1005 -39.27 -18.01 29.92
C LEU A 1005 -38.22 -19.12 29.92
N PHE A 1006 -36.98 -18.80 29.51
CA PHE A 1006 -35.85 -19.73 29.52
C PHE A 1006 -35.55 -20.24 30.94
N VAL A 1007 -35.45 -19.35 31.93
CA VAL A 1007 -35.24 -19.72 33.34
C VAL A 1007 -36.41 -20.57 33.86
N ARG A 1008 -37.65 -20.31 33.45
CA ARG A 1008 -38.82 -21.12 33.86
C ARG A 1008 -38.83 -22.52 33.23
N VAL A 1009 -38.35 -22.66 32.00
CA VAL A 1009 -38.29 -23.93 31.26
C VAL A 1009 -37.07 -24.77 31.68
N PHE A 1010 -35.90 -24.15 31.75
CA PHE A 1010 -34.62 -24.82 32.04
C PHE A 1010 -34.23 -24.78 33.52
N GLY A 1011 -34.83 -23.93 34.36
CA GLY A 1011 -34.62 -23.93 35.81
C GLY A 1011 -35.12 -25.20 36.51
N ARG A 1012 -35.87 -26.06 35.80
CA ARG A 1012 -36.17 -27.43 36.25
C ARG A 1012 -34.98 -28.39 36.11
N PHE A 1013 -33.96 -28.04 35.32
CA PHE A 1013 -32.74 -28.82 35.09
C PHE A 1013 -31.50 -28.26 35.83
N VAL A 1014 -31.60 -27.10 36.48
CA VAL A 1014 -30.51 -26.46 37.24
C VAL A 1014 -30.79 -26.60 38.74
N GLY A 1015 -29.81 -27.08 39.51
CA GLY A 1015 -29.93 -27.26 40.97
C GLY A 1015 -30.15 -25.93 41.71
N ARG A 1016 -30.71 -25.98 42.93
CA ARG A 1016 -30.87 -24.79 43.78
C ARG A 1016 -29.50 -24.19 44.10
N VAL A 1017 -29.41 -22.86 44.02
CA VAL A 1017 -28.22 -22.12 44.44
C VAL A 1017 -28.16 -22.14 45.97
N ASP A 1018 -27.10 -22.73 46.52
CA ASP A 1018 -26.92 -22.92 47.97
C ASP A 1018 -26.31 -21.68 48.68
N GLU A 1019 -25.92 -20.63 47.94
CA GLU A 1019 -25.44 -19.38 48.53
C GLU A 1019 -26.59 -18.40 48.81
N PRO A 1020 -26.73 -17.88 50.05
CA PRO A 1020 -27.67 -16.81 50.34
C PRO A 1020 -27.25 -15.54 49.58
N THR A 1021 -28.18 -14.96 48.82
CA THR A 1021 -27.97 -13.70 48.10
C THR A 1021 -27.63 -12.57 49.07
N GLU A 1022 -26.35 -12.22 49.18
CA GLU A 1022 -25.91 -10.98 49.83
C GLU A 1022 -26.42 -9.78 49.02
N GLY A 1023 -27.57 -9.20 49.44
CA GLY A 1023 -28.12 -8.04 48.74
C GLY A 1023 -29.53 -7.61 49.08
N ALA A 1024 -29.99 -7.78 50.33
CA ALA A 1024 -31.18 -7.08 50.83
C ALA A 1024 -30.82 -6.36 52.13
N PHE A 1025 -30.15 -5.21 52.02
CA PHE A 1025 -30.17 -4.22 53.10
C PHE A 1025 -31.58 -3.63 53.15
N ALA A 1026 -32.48 -4.32 53.83
CA ALA A 1026 -33.71 -3.73 54.33
C ALA A 1026 -33.32 -2.69 55.39
N LEU A 1027 -33.44 -1.41 55.04
CA LEU A 1027 -33.44 -0.35 56.05
C LEU A 1027 -34.61 -0.60 57.02
N PRO A 1028 -34.40 -0.46 58.35
CA PRO A 1028 -35.49 -0.60 59.30
C PRO A 1028 -36.54 0.51 59.08
N PRO A 1029 -37.84 0.23 59.29
CA PRO A 1029 -38.90 1.18 59.01
C PRO A 1029 -38.75 2.43 59.90
N THR A 1030 -38.67 3.59 59.26
CA THR A 1030 -38.81 4.89 59.92
C THR A 1030 -40.23 5.04 60.44
N HIS A 1031 -40.40 4.99 61.76
CA HIS A 1031 -41.65 5.41 62.40
C HIS A 1031 -41.94 6.88 62.08
N SER A 1032 -43.13 7.14 61.53
CA SER A 1032 -43.67 8.49 61.34
C SER A 1032 -43.94 9.13 62.69
N ALA A 1033 -43.26 10.24 62.98
CA ALA A 1033 -43.61 11.14 64.07
C ALA A 1033 -44.87 11.94 63.67
N ASN A 1034 -46.05 11.38 63.95
CA ASN A 1034 -47.28 12.12 64.20
C ASN A 1034 -48.36 11.10 64.59
N ASP A 1035 -48.45 10.78 65.87
CA ASP A 1035 -49.74 10.51 66.52
C ASP A 1035 -49.56 10.61 68.03
N ALA A 1036 -50.20 11.63 68.61
CA ALA A 1036 -50.23 11.89 70.03
C ALA A 1036 -51.39 11.11 70.68
N LYS A 1037 -51.10 10.33 71.75
CA LYS A 1037 -52.01 10.01 72.88
C LYS A 1037 -51.34 9.12 73.96
N PRO A 1038 -51.88 9.02 75.20
CA PRO A 1038 -51.28 9.64 76.38
C PRO A 1038 -50.65 8.66 77.40
N ILE A 1039 -49.90 9.25 78.34
CA ILE A 1039 -49.13 8.65 79.44
C ILE A 1039 -50.03 8.04 80.52
N LEU A 1040 -49.67 6.86 81.06
CA LEU A 1040 -49.93 6.34 82.43
C LEU A 1040 -48.97 5.13 82.69
N PRO A 1041 -48.68 4.74 83.96
CA PRO A 1041 -47.32 4.72 84.54
C PRO A 1041 -46.69 3.31 84.67
N PRO A 1042 -45.38 3.21 85.03
CA PRO A 1042 -44.68 1.93 85.03
C PRO A 1042 -44.89 1.15 86.33
N ARG A 1043 -45.11 -0.17 86.19
CA ARG A 1043 -44.93 -1.15 87.27
C ARG A 1043 -43.48 -1.63 87.27
N ILE A 1044 -42.88 -1.58 88.44
CA ILE A 1044 -41.53 -2.04 88.79
C ILE A 1044 -41.60 -3.51 89.26
N ALA A 1045 -40.63 -4.33 88.83
CA ALA A 1045 -39.90 -5.37 89.60
C ALA A 1045 -39.06 -6.19 88.59
N ALA A 1046 -37.72 -6.15 88.66
CA ALA A 1046 -36.82 -7.14 89.32
C ALA A 1046 -36.87 -8.51 88.60
N GLU A 1047 -35.79 -9.14 88.16
CA GLU A 1047 -34.37 -9.17 88.57
C GLU A 1047 -33.40 -9.06 87.38
#